data_AF-C4L0P5-F1
#
_entry.id   AF-C4L0P5-F1
#
_cell.length_a   1.000
_cell.length_b   1.000
_cell.length_c   1.000
_cell.angle_alpha   90.00
_cell.angle_beta   90.00
_cell.angle_gamma   90.00
#
_symmetry.space_group_name_H-M   'P 1'
#
loop_
_entity.id
_entity.type
_entity.pdbx_description
1 polymer ?
#
loop_
_entity_poly.entity_id
_entity_poly.type
_entity_poly.pdbx_seq_one_letter_code
_entity_poly.pdbx_strand_id
1 'polypeptide(L)'
;MAKAPPPRKIDEKVLARMQKDLDGFIVKHQEILDKRAVKYASEIQPFWDDVAIRIENEIRAIYSQVQDANGVPIMKQPVEKAKFRNMQRQMERLQKLQDFLVGRMGAPEQDEKMKRNLAYSFAEGYYYHGYAIEQSAKVAMTLPVLTQGVVMGVLANPWLPDGATYSDRLRANTAYLAGKMRDAVQEGVGKGWGINRLARRIKDIAGEGFYNSVRLARTEMTRAAAQGANHTYMQNADIMDGKRWNAVLDARTAPKDAQNDGKVFALDYDTPEKKGEPGRRIPNHPNCRCKWSPVLSALGISTRERIARGEGDTKSKFGERTYTPARDYETYAKERGLPDLNDSVRNEDPRRYLRRGETLADVPKNFFDPFTVASGAVVGTAVTIQEAAQIAIIDNAFTPAKTVKEANAWAEQNLTVKQVDYKGFDVELANEVNKQLYALQQLYPEVQDVNFVGTAQRRNNLLYEKQVRDFEERNKELLADMPLQLKESLIKKYVKKKKVSGNTYAQATNKTWGELAGISFNEKWAKDYNGFKESLKSDVASGFHPIGADNPASVLIHEFGHSIDYFLDKIGLRDKYLGPVVEEALADEKLAEELSRYATKNDREVVAEAFAEYRLNPNPRKWARKVGEAIENALEEYREGR
;
A
#
# COMPACT_ATOMS: atom_id res chain seq x y z
N MET A 1 39.47 -0.01 40.76
CA MET A 1 38.39 -0.36 39.82
C MET A 1 37.24 -0.94 40.63
N ALA A 2 36.14 -0.21 40.80
CA ALA A 2 34.96 -0.74 41.46
C ALA A 2 34.31 -1.80 40.56
N LYS A 3 34.12 -3.02 41.07
CA LYS A 3 33.38 -4.07 40.36
C LYS A 3 31.96 -3.56 40.08
N ALA A 4 31.55 -3.59 38.80
CA ALA A 4 30.18 -3.34 38.43
C ALA A 4 29.25 -4.29 39.21
N PRO A 5 28.12 -3.80 39.76
CA PRO A 5 27.19 -4.66 40.49
C PRO A 5 26.70 -5.79 39.58
N PRO A 6 26.47 -7.00 40.12
CA PRO A 6 25.99 -8.13 39.33
C PRO A 6 24.65 -7.76 38.69
N PRO A 7 24.42 -8.19 37.44
CA PRO A 7 23.19 -7.86 36.73
C PRO A 7 21.98 -8.35 37.52
N ARG A 8 20.97 -7.49 37.67
CA ARG A 8 19.68 -7.87 38.27
C ARG A 8 19.07 -8.98 37.41
N LYS A 9 18.84 -10.15 38.00
CA LYS A 9 18.01 -11.19 37.37
C LYS A 9 16.62 -10.59 37.14
N ILE A 10 16.22 -10.43 35.88
CA ILE A 10 14.85 -10.04 35.54
C ILE A 10 13.95 -11.24 35.81
N ASP A 11 12.80 -10.96 36.42
CA ASP A 11 11.73 -11.93 36.65
C ASP A 11 11.32 -12.61 35.33
N GLU A 12 11.25 -13.94 35.33
CA GLU A 12 10.89 -14.74 34.16
C GLU A 12 9.56 -14.31 33.53
N LYS A 13 8.59 -13.85 34.33
CA LYS A 13 7.31 -13.33 33.83
C LYS A 13 7.46 -12.01 33.08
N VAL A 14 8.39 -11.15 33.52
CA VAL A 14 8.69 -9.88 32.84
C VAL A 14 9.39 -10.16 31.52
N LEU A 15 10.37 -11.08 31.50
CA LEU A 15 11.04 -11.50 30.27
C LEU A 15 10.05 -12.12 29.26
N ALA A 16 9.16 -13.00 29.73
CA ALA A 16 8.13 -13.60 28.89
C ALA A 16 7.16 -12.56 28.30
N ARG A 17 6.82 -11.52 29.06
CA ARG A 17 6.02 -10.40 28.56
C ARG A 17 6.76 -9.59 27.50
N MET A 18 8.02 -9.23 27.75
CA MET A 18 8.85 -8.49 26.78
C MET A 18 9.01 -9.28 25.48
N GLN A 19 9.22 -10.60 25.58
CA GLN A 19 9.30 -11.48 24.43
C GLN A 19 7.98 -11.52 23.65
N LYS A 20 6.83 -11.54 24.35
CA LYS A 20 5.51 -11.50 23.72
C LYS A 20 5.24 -10.17 23.01
N ASP A 21 5.61 -9.06 23.63
CA ASP A 21 5.47 -7.73 23.03
C ASP A 21 6.33 -7.63 21.75
N LEU A 22 7.57 -8.13 21.83
CA LEU A 22 8.49 -8.22 20.69
C LEU A 22 7.89 -9.07 19.56
N ASP A 23 7.39 -10.25 19.85
CA ASP A 23 6.71 -11.10 18.85
C ASP A 23 5.51 -10.37 18.20
N GLY A 24 4.79 -9.55 18.97
CA GLY A 24 3.72 -8.70 18.45
C GLY A 24 4.20 -7.67 17.42
N PHE A 25 5.35 -7.04 17.64
CA PHE A 25 5.97 -6.15 16.64
C PHE A 25 6.41 -6.92 15.39
N ILE A 26 6.99 -8.13 15.55
CA ILE A 26 7.39 -8.96 14.40
C ILE A 26 6.18 -9.34 13.53
N VAL A 27 5.02 -9.60 14.14
CA VAL A 27 3.76 -9.83 13.41
C VAL A 27 3.33 -8.57 12.65
N LYS A 28 3.37 -7.39 13.28
CA LYS A 28 3.04 -6.11 12.61
C LYS A 28 3.96 -5.81 11.43
N HIS A 29 5.26 -6.06 11.53
CA HIS A 29 6.17 -5.90 10.41
C HIS A 29 5.79 -6.80 9.23
N GLN A 30 5.37 -8.04 9.50
CA GLN A 30 4.90 -8.95 8.45
C GLN A 30 3.65 -8.41 7.74
N GLU A 31 2.73 -7.76 8.45
CA GLU A 31 1.55 -7.12 7.84
C GLU A 31 1.94 -5.98 6.89
N ILE A 32 2.97 -5.19 7.25
CA ILE A 32 3.48 -4.11 6.41
C ILE A 32 4.11 -4.70 5.13
N LEU A 33 4.93 -5.74 5.29
CA LEU A 33 5.54 -6.45 4.17
C LEU A 33 4.49 -7.06 3.23
N ASP A 34 3.42 -7.63 3.78
CA ASP A 34 2.31 -8.20 3.01
C ASP A 34 1.56 -7.12 2.20
N LYS A 35 1.30 -5.96 2.81
CA LYS A 35 0.72 -4.79 2.10
C LYS A 35 1.65 -4.30 0.99
N ARG A 36 2.97 -4.34 1.19
CA ARG A 36 3.96 -3.97 0.17
C ARG A 36 3.93 -4.94 -1.01
N ALA A 37 3.80 -6.24 -0.76
CA ALA A 37 3.67 -7.23 -1.82
C ALA A 37 2.40 -7.02 -2.66
N VAL A 38 1.28 -6.63 -2.03
CA VAL A 38 0.03 -6.25 -2.72
C VAL A 38 0.23 -5.00 -3.57
N LYS A 39 0.90 -3.97 -3.05
CA LYS A 39 1.22 -2.75 -3.81
C LYS A 39 2.08 -3.06 -5.05
N TYR A 40 3.11 -3.89 -4.91
CA TYR A 40 3.91 -4.29 -6.06
C TYR A 40 3.08 -5.06 -7.10
N ALA A 41 2.17 -5.93 -6.65
CA ALA A 41 1.26 -6.63 -7.56
C ALA A 41 0.39 -5.65 -8.37
N SER A 42 -0.16 -4.61 -7.74
CA SER A 42 -0.93 -3.58 -8.47
C SER A 42 -0.07 -2.74 -9.41
N GLU A 43 1.21 -2.49 -9.09
CA GLU A 43 2.14 -1.75 -9.95
C GLU A 43 2.48 -2.49 -11.25
N ILE A 44 2.53 -3.84 -11.22
CA ILE A 44 2.85 -4.65 -12.40
C ILE A 44 1.63 -5.16 -13.17
N GLN A 45 0.44 -5.15 -12.57
CA GLN A 45 -0.79 -5.62 -13.20
C GLN A 45 -1.06 -4.95 -14.56
N PRO A 46 -0.95 -3.61 -14.73
CA PRO A 46 -1.20 -2.96 -16.03
C PRO A 46 -0.25 -3.42 -17.14
N PHE A 47 1.00 -3.76 -16.79
CA PHE A 47 1.95 -4.32 -17.74
C PHE A 47 1.46 -5.70 -18.24
N TRP A 48 0.99 -6.54 -17.32
CA TRP A 48 0.48 -7.88 -17.65
C TRP A 48 -0.84 -7.83 -18.43
N ASP A 49 -1.67 -6.82 -18.18
CA ASP A 49 -2.88 -6.57 -18.97
C ASP A 49 -2.53 -6.08 -20.40
N ASP A 50 -1.57 -5.17 -20.55
CA ASP A 50 -1.06 -4.70 -21.85
C ASP A 50 -0.43 -5.85 -22.65
N VAL A 51 0.31 -6.75 -21.98
CA VAL A 51 0.82 -7.99 -22.57
C VAL A 51 -0.32 -8.84 -23.13
N ALA A 52 -1.36 -9.09 -22.33
CA ALA A 52 -2.49 -9.91 -22.75
C ALA A 52 -3.20 -9.30 -23.97
N ILE A 53 -3.47 -7.99 -23.95
CA ILE A 53 -4.16 -7.27 -25.03
C ILE A 53 -3.35 -7.29 -26.32
N ARG A 54 -2.04 -7.00 -26.27
CA ARG A 54 -1.18 -6.97 -27.47
C ARG A 54 -1.08 -8.33 -28.13
N ILE A 55 -0.91 -9.37 -27.32
CA ILE A 55 -0.83 -10.74 -27.84
C ILE A 55 -2.18 -11.17 -28.42
N GLU A 56 -3.29 -10.83 -27.77
CA GLU A 56 -4.63 -11.08 -28.32
C GLU A 56 -4.79 -10.44 -29.70
N ASN A 57 -4.36 -9.19 -29.87
CA ASN A 57 -4.45 -8.46 -31.14
C ASN A 57 -3.61 -9.09 -32.26
N GLU A 58 -2.36 -9.46 -31.98
CA GLU A 58 -1.51 -10.15 -32.97
C GLU A 58 -2.11 -11.52 -33.36
N ILE A 59 -2.77 -12.21 -32.41
CA ILE A 59 -3.43 -13.49 -32.69
C ILE A 59 -4.69 -13.31 -33.52
N ARG A 60 -5.50 -12.27 -33.27
CA ARG A 60 -6.62 -11.91 -34.15
C ARG A 60 -6.13 -11.65 -35.58
N ALA A 61 -4.98 -11.01 -35.73
CA ALA A 61 -4.36 -10.80 -37.03
C ALA A 61 -3.92 -12.12 -37.69
N ILE A 62 -3.28 -13.04 -36.95
CA ILE A 62 -2.94 -14.39 -37.44
C ILE A 62 -4.21 -15.14 -37.88
N TYR A 63 -5.26 -15.10 -37.06
CA TYR A 63 -6.50 -15.83 -37.31
C TYR A 63 -7.25 -15.31 -38.54
N SER A 64 -7.23 -13.99 -38.77
CA SER A 64 -7.82 -13.38 -39.96
C SER A 64 -7.25 -13.92 -41.28
N GLN A 65 -5.99 -14.39 -41.27
CA GLN A 65 -5.29 -14.94 -42.44
C GLN A 65 -5.65 -16.41 -42.71
N VAL A 66 -6.16 -17.13 -41.70
CA VAL A 66 -6.54 -18.54 -41.79
C VAL A 66 -8.05 -18.75 -41.80
N GLN A 67 -8.83 -17.69 -42.02
CA GLN A 67 -10.27 -17.74 -42.28
C GLN A 67 -10.57 -17.64 -43.79
N ASP A 68 -11.68 -18.25 -44.21
CA ASP A 68 -12.28 -18.01 -45.52
C ASP A 68 -13.15 -16.74 -45.53
N ALA A 69 -13.75 -16.41 -46.68
CA ALA A 69 -14.57 -15.20 -46.86
C ALA A 69 -15.80 -15.15 -45.93
N ASN A 70 -16.18 -16.27 -45.31
CA ASN A 70 -17.33 -16.38 -44.41
C ASN A 70 -16.91 -16.45 -42.93
N GLY A 71 -15.61 -16.23 -42.63
CA GLY A 71 -15.08 -16.28 -41.26
C GLY A 71 -14.88 -17.71 -40.72
N VAL A 72 -15.01 -18.73 -41.58
CA VAL A 72 -14.80 -20.13 -41.19
C VAL A 72 -13.30 -20.43 -41.24
N PRO A 73 -12.71 -21.02 -40.18
CA PRO A 73 -11.31 -21.41 -40.21
C PRO A 73 -11.04 -22.39 -41.35
N ILE A 74 -10.03 -22.14 -42.18
CA ILE A 74 -9.64 -23.00 -43.30
C ILE A 74 -9.05 -24.29 -42.71
N MET A 75 -9.91 -25.29 -42.51
CA MET A 75 -9.55 -26.58 -41.92
C MET A 75 -9.08 -27.63 -42.95
N LYS A 76 -9.11 -27.32 -44.25
CA LYS A 76 -8.67 -28.25 -45.30
C LYS A 76 -7.25 -27.94 -45.77
N GLN A 77 -6.35 -28.91 -45.63
CA GLN A 77 -5.11 -28.91 -46.40
C GLN A 77 -5.42 -29.09 -47.90
N PRO A 78 -4.66 -28.44 -48.79
CA PRO A 78 -3.57 -27.52 -48.49
C PRO A 78 -4.11 -26.10 -48.26
N VAL A 79 -3.66 -25.47 -47.16
CA VAL A 79 -3.76 -24.02 -47.01
C VAL A 79 -2.97 -23.39 -48.16
N GLU A 80 -3.60 -22.47 -48.88
CA GLU A 80 -3.02 -21.80 -50.03
C GLU A 80 -1.61 -21.26 -49.70
N LYS A 81 -0.61 -21.49 -50.57
CA LYS A 81 0.81 -21.19 -50.30
C LYS A 81 1.07 -19.72 -49.93
N ALA A 82 0.22 -18.80 -50.38
CA ALA A 82 0.25 -17.39 -49.98
C ALA A 82 -0.21 -17.18 -48.53
N LYS A 83 -1.34 -17.80 -48.14
CA LYS A 83 -1.86 -17.75 -46.76
C LYS A 83 -0.89 -18.39 -45.76
N PHE A 84 -0.26 -19.50 -46.14
CA PHE A 84 0.77 -20.14 -45.32
C PHE A 84 2.00 -19.25 -45.12
N ARG A 85 2.50 -18.59 -46.17
CA ARG A 85 3.61 -17.62 -46.06
C ARG A 85 3.25 -16.40 -45.20
N ASN A 86 2.02 -15.91 -45.28
CA ASN A 86 1.55 -14.81 -44.43
C ASN A 86 1.44 -15.23 -42.97
N MET A 87 0.97 -16.45 -42.70
CA MET A 87 0.93 -17.04 -41.36
C MET A 87 2.34 -17.14 -40.76
N GLN A 88 3.33 -17.63 -41.52
CA GLN A 88 4.73 -17.67 -41.08
C GLN A 88 5.27 -16.27 -40.73
N ARG A 89 5.01 -15.25 -41.56
CA ARG A 89 5.39 -13.86 -41.25
C ARG A 89 4.72 -13.30 -40.00
N GLN A 90 3.48 -13.70 -39.71
CA GLN A 90 2.78 -13.29 -38.50
C GLN A 90 3.30 -14.04 -37.25
N MET A 91 3.71 -15.30 -37.40
CA MET A 91 4.43 -16.02 -36.33
C MET A 91 5.78 -15.36 -36.02
N GLU A 92 6.50 -14.89 -37.04
CA GLU A 92 7.72 -14.08 -36.85
C GLU A 92 7.42 -12.74 -36.14
N ARG A 93 6.27 -12.11 -36.39
CA ARG A 93 5.83 -10.92 -35.64
C ARG A 93 5.53 -11.24 -34.18
N LEU A 94 4.89 -12.37 -33.91
CA LEU A 94 4.62 -12.83 -32.55
C LEU A 94 5.93 -13.14 -31.80
N GLN A 95 6.93 -13.69 -32.50
CA GLN A 95 8.29 -13.87 -31.97
C GLN A 95 8.97 -12.53 -31.64
N LYS A 96 8.81 -11.51 -32.50
CA LYS A 96 9.32 -10.15 -32.21
C LYS A 96 8.59 -9.49 -31.04
N LEU A 97 7.28 -9.74 -30.90
CA LEU A 97 6.51 -9.30 -29.74
C LEU A 97 7.02 -10.00 -28.47
N GLN A 98 7.37 -11.28 -28.53
CA GLN A 98 8.02 -11.99 -27.42
C GLN A 98 9.31 -11.29 -27.00
N ASP A 99 10.20 -10.97 -27.94
CA ASP A 99 11.47 -10.29 -27.63
C ASP A 99 11.23 -8.89 -27.06
N PHE A 100 10.22 -8.19 -27.58
CA PHE A 100 9.80 -6.88 -27.06
C PHE A 100 9.27 -6.97 -25.62
N LEU A 101 8.45 -7.97 -25.29
CA LEU A 101 7.87 -8.13 -23.95
C LEU A 101 8.90 -8.57 -22.91
N VAL A 102 9.83 -9.45 -23.29
CA VAL A 102 11.00 -9.81 -22.45
C VAL A 102 11.87 -8.58 -22.22
N GLY A 103 12.12 -7.79 -23.27
CA GLY A 103 12.84 -6.52 -23.18
C GLY A 103 12.13 -5.50 -22.30
N ARG A 104 10.80 -5.43 -22.32
CA ARG A 104 10.00 -4.50 -21.51
C ARG A 104 9.88 -4.90 -20.05
N MET A 105 9.90 -6.19 -19.73
CA MET A 105 10.06 -6.62 -18.33
C MET A 105 11.48 -6.43 -17.81
N GLY A 106 12.47 -6.63 -18.68
CA GLY A 106 13.85 -6.28 -18.39
C GLY A 106 14.13 -4.79 -18.51
N ALA A 107 13.11 -3.95 -18.78
CA ALA A 107 13.30 -2.53 -18.95
C ALA A 107 13.83 -1.93 -17.65
N PRO A 108 14.72 -0.93 -17.75
CA PRO A 108 15.27 -0.26 -16.58
C PRO A 108 14.20 0.13 -15.56
N GLU A 109 13.05 0.64 -16.01
CA GLU A 109 11.95 1.05 -15.13
C GLU A 109 11.37 -0.07 -14.24
N GLN A 110 11.23 -1.30 -14.75
CA GLN A 110 10.64 -2.41 -14.00
C GLN A 110 11.67 -3.04 -13.04
N ASP A 111 12.92 -3.16 -13.49
CA ASP A 111 14.04 -3.58 -12.67
C ASP A 111 14.28 -2.57 -11.52
N GLU A 112 14.12 -1.28 -11.81
CA GLU A 112 14.17 -0.17 -10.86
C GLU A 112 13.12 -0.26 -9.75
N LYS A 113 11.84 -0.38 -10.12
CA LYS A 113 10.74 -0.51 -9.15
C LYS A 113 10.96 -1.69 -8.22
N MET A 114 11.45 -2.80 -8.76
CA MET A 114 11.79 -3.98 -7.97
C MET A 114 12.97 -3.73 -7.03
N LYS A 115 14.11 -3.26 -7.54
CA LYS A 115 15.31 -3.01 -6.74
C LYS A 115 14.99 -2.08 -5.56
N ARG A 116 14.19 -1.04 -5.78
CA ARG A 116 13.70 -0.14 -4.73
C ARG A 116 12.83 -0.84 -3.71
N ASN A 117 11.90 -1.69 -4.15
CA ASN A 117 11.04 -2.46 -3.23
C ASN A 117 11.86 -3.42 -2.35
N LEU A 118 12.88 -4.07 -2.91
CA LEU A 118 13.76 -4.96 -2.14
C LEU A 118 14.67 -4.17 -1.18
N ALA A 119 15.24 -3.05 -1.63
CA ALA A 119 16.03 -2.16 -0.79
C ALA A 119 15.21 -1.62 0.39
N TYR A 120 13.97 -1.22 0.12
CA TYR A 120 13.02 -0.81 1.15
C TYR A 120 12.72 -1.94 2.13
N SER A 121 12.39 -3.14 1.64
CA SER A 121 12.07 -4.29 2.52
C SER A 121 13.25 -4.66 3.43
N PHE A 122 14.49 -4.56 2.91
CA PHE A 122 15.69 -4.76 3.72
C PHE A 122 15.86 -3.65 4.78
N ALA A 123 15.79 -2.38 4.37
CA ALA A 123 15.99 -1.26 5.28
C ALA A 123 14.90 -1.18 6.36
N GLU A 124 13.65 -1.42 5.97
CA GLU A 124 12.51 -1.52 6.88
C GLU A 124 12.72 -2.67 7.87
N GLY A 125 13.04 -3.87 7.41
CA GLY A 125 13.31 -5.00 8.29
C GLY A 125 14.46 -4.73 9.27
N TYR A 126 15.48 -3.99 8.84
CA TYR A 126 16.58 -3.58 9.70
C TYR A 126 16.13 -2.61 10.80
N TYR A 127 15.56 -1.46 10.43
CA TYR A 127 15.19 -0.41 11.38
C TYR A 127 13.96 -0.76 12.23
N TYR A 128 12.94 -1.40 11.64
CA TYR A 128 11.72 -1.78 12.35
C TYR A 128 12.00 -2.82 13.43
N HIS A 129 12.83 -3.83 13.12
CA HIS A 129 13.21 -4.81 14.12
C HIS A 129 14.06 -4.17 15.23
N GLY A 130 14.90 -3.19 14.87
CA GLY A 130 15.64 -2.38 15.84
C GLY A 130 14.69 -1.70 16.81
N TYR A 131 13.76 -0.91 16.29
CA TYR A 131 12.70 -0.29 17.07
C TYR A 131 11.92 -1.28 17.93
N ALA A 132 11.52 -2.43 17.37
CA ALA A 132 10.77 -3.46 18.08
C ALA A 132 11.51 -3.99 19.32
N ILE A 133 12.81 -4.25 19.18
CA ILE A 133 13.67 -4.71 20.28
C ILE A 133 13.81 -3.60 21.32
N GLU A 134 14.09 -2.37 20.92
CA GLU A 134 14.22 -1.23 21.83
C GLU A 134 12.96 -1.04 22.67
N GLN A 135 11.78 -1.04 22.04
CA GLN A 135 10.51 -0.83 22.74
C GLN A 135 10.16 -1.98 23.68
N SER A 136 10.49 -3.21 23.30
CA SER A 136 10.13 -4.40 24.06
C SER A 136 11.10 -4.66 25.21
N ALA A 137 12.40 -4.59 24.94
CA ALA A 137 13.45 -4.86 25.91
C ALA A 137 13.79 -3.64 26.78
N LYS A 138 13.46 -2.42 26.32
CA LYS A 138 13.78 -1.15 27.00
C LYS A 138 15.28 -0.97 27.29
N VAL A 139 16.11 -1.40 26.35
CA VAL A 139 17.58 -1.31 26.39
C VAL A 139 18.09 -0.52 25.20
N ALA A 140 19.23 0.15 25.38
CA ALA A 140 19.91 0.84 24.30
C ALA A 140 20.34 -0.16 23.22
N MET A 141 20.23 0.25 21.96
CA MET A 141 20.54 -0.58 20.81
C MET A 141 21.61 0.03 19.91
N THR A 142 22.33 -0.85 19.22
CA THR A 142 23.29 -0.49 18.19
C THR A 142 22.62 -0.63 16.83
N LEU A 143 22.38 0.50 16.15
CA LEU A 143 21.84 0.56 14.79
C LEU A 143 22.70 1.48 13.91
N PRO A 144 23.80 0.97 13.32
CA PRO A 144 24.57 1.69 12.32
C PRO A 144 23.69 2.16 11.16
N VAL A 145 24.01 3.32 10.60
CA VAL A 145 23.34 3.83 9.40
C VAL A 145 23.65 2.93 8.21
N LEU A 146 22.60 2.47 7.52
CA LEU A 146 22.75 1.64 6.32
C LEU A 146 23.40 2.42 5.17
N THR A 147 24.43 1.82 4.55
CA THR A 147 25.08 2.36 3.35
C THR A 147 24.70 1.59 2.08
N GLN A 148 25.14 2.09 0.93
CA GLN A 148 24.74 1.59 -0.39
C GLN A 148 25.32 0.22 -0.60
N GLY A 149 26.59 0.09 -0.24
CA GLY A 149 27.35 -1.15 -0.34
C GLY A 149 26.66 -2.26 0.42
N VAL A 150 26.18 -1.98 1.63
CA VAL A 150 25.48 -2.97 2.47
C VAL A 150 24.18 -3.43 1.81
N VAL A 151 23.31 -2.49 1.40
CA VAL A 151 22.03 -2.84 0.76
C VAL A 151 22.26 -3.55 -0.57
N MET A 152 23.13 -3.00 -1.43
CA MET A 152 23.46 -3.59 -2.73
C MET A 152 24.10 -4.97 -2.60
N GLY A 153 25.01 -5.17 -1.64
CA GLY A 153 25.64 -6.46 -1.38
C GLY A 153 24.60 -7.52 -1.02
N VAL A 154 23.64 -7.18 -0.17
CA VAL A 154 22.56 -8.12 0.22
C VAL A 154 21.58 -8.40 -0.94
N LEU A 155 21.30 -7.40 -1.78
CA LEU A 155 20.40 -7.54 -2.92
C LEU A 155 21.03 -8.29 -4.11
N ALA A 156 22.33 -8.09 -4.34
CA ALA A 156 23.07 -8.74 -5.41
C ALA A 156 23.40 -10.21 -5.11
N ASN A 157 23.30 -10.64 -3.85
CA ASN A 157 23.59 -12.01 -3.45
C ASN A 157 22.57 -13.01 -4.03
N PRO A 158 23.03 -14.03 -4.78
CA PRO A 158 22.16 -15.07 -5.31
C PRO A 158 21.45 -15.83 -4.18
N TRP A 159 20.12 -15.95 -4.30
CA TRP A 159 19.34 -16.64 -3.29
C TRP A 159 19.56 -18.15 -3.31
N LEU A 160 19.65 -18.78 -4.48
CA LEU A 160 19.89 -20.22 -4.62
C LEU A 160 21.35 -20.52 -5.02
N PRO A 161 21.83 -21.77 -4.82
CA PRO A 161 23.17 -22.19 -5.23
C PRO A 161 23.44 -22.09 -6.73
N ASP A 162 22.37 -21.93 -7.54
CA ASP A 162 22.43 -21.78 -9.00
C ASP A 162 22.98 -20.42 -9.47
N GLY A 163 23.28 -19.50 -8.56
CA GLY A 163 23.87 -18.20 -8.87
C GLY A 163 22.91 -17.19 -9.51
N ALA A 164 21.65 -17.57 -9.75
CA ALA A 164 20.69 -16.71 -10.43
C ALA A 164 20.07 -15.69 -9.47
N THR A 165 20.13 -14.42 -9.87
CA THR A 165 19.47 -13.30 -9.17
C THR A 165 17.97 -13.33 -9.42
N TYR A 166 17.23 -12.53 -8.65
CA TYR A 166 15.81 -12.33 -8.90
C TYR A 166 15.51 -11.82 -10.33
N SER A 167 16.25 -10.80 -10.80
CA SER A 167 16.03 -10.24 -12.14
C SER A 167 16.21 -11.32 -13.22
N ASP A 168 17.14 -12.26 -13.01
CA ASP A 168 17.36 -13.36 -13.94
C ASP A 168 16.17 -14.32 -13.98
N ARG A 169 15.57 -14.61 -12.81
CA ARG A 169 14.37 -15.44 -12.71
C ARG A 169 13.13 -14.78 -13.30
N LEU A 170 13.00 -13.46 -13.12
CA LEU A 170 11.89 -12.70 -13.67
C LEU A 170 11.95 -12.70 -15.21
N ARG A 171 13.14 -12.49 -15.80
CA ARG A 171 13.35 -12.61 -17.26
C ARG A 171 13.11 -14.04 -17.77
N ALA A 172 13.55 -15.05 -17.02
CA ALA A 172 13.31 -16.45 -17.38
C ALA A 172 11.81 -16.79 -17.40
N ASN A 173 11.04 -16.27 -16.43
CA ASN A 173 9.59 -16.48 -16.37
C ASN A 173 8.85 -15.88 -17.57
N THR A 174 9.23 -14.69 -18.07
CA THR A 174 8.60 -14.18 -19.30
C THR A 174 9.04 -14.87 -20.56
N ALA A 175 10.31 -15.24 -20.68
CA ALA A 175 10.76 -16.04 -21.82
C ALA A 175 9.96 -17.34 -21.92
N TYR A 176 9.76 -18.00 -20.78
CA TYR A 176 8.95 -19.21 -20.66
C TYR A 176 7.48 -18.97 -21.02
N LEU A 177 6.90 -17.87 -20.53
CA LEU A 177 5.52 -17.52 -20.79
C LEU A 177 5.24 -17.25 -22.27
N ALA A 178 6.12 -16.49 -22.91
CA ALA A 178 6.00 -16.17 -24.32
C ALA A 178 6.12 -17.44 -25.18
N GLY A 179 7.00 -18.38 -24.79
CA GLY A 179 7.05 -19.72 -25.38
C GLY A 179 5.71 -20.46 -25.28
N LYS A 180 5.10 -20.51 -24.09
CA LYS A 180 3.76 -21.12 -23.90
C LYS A 180 2.69 -20.51 -24.79
N MET A 181 2.70 -19.19 -24.97
CA MET A 181 1.73 -18.49 -25.81
C MET A 181 1.89 -18.84 -27.29
N ARG A 182 3.14 -18.89 -27.78
CA ARG A 182 3.45 -19.36 -29.15
C ARG A 182 2.94 -20.79 -29.35
N ASP A 183 3.21 -21.68 -28.41
CA ASP A 183 2.81 -23.09 -28.50
C ASP A 183 1.27 -23.23 -28.47
N ALA A 184 0.57 -22.42 -27.65
CA ALA A 184 -0.89 -22.37 -27.62
C ALA A 184 -1.50 -21.88 -28.95
N VAL A 185 -0.85 -20.95 -29.65
CA VAL A 185 -1.26 -20.51 -30.99
C VAL A 185 -1.07 -21.61 -32.02
N GLN A 186 0.10 -22.28 -32.02
CA GLN A 186 0.35 -23.41 -32.92
C GLN A 186 -0.65 -24.54 -32.70
N GLU A 187 -0.93 -24.88 -31.44
CA GLU A 187 -1.94 -25.85 -31.06
C GLU A 187 -3.34 -25.41 -31.49
N GLY A 188 -3.72 -24.16 -31.20
CA GLY A 188 -5.03 -23.62 -31.53
C GLY A 188 -5.31 -23.60 -33.03
N VAL A 189 -4.31 -23.25 -33.85
CA VAL A 189 -4.39 -23.32 -35.31
C VAL A 189 -4.45 -24.78 -35.78
N GLY A 190 -3.55 -25.63 -35.29
CA GLY A 190 -3.50 -27.04 -35.68
C GLY A 190 -4.75 -27.84 -35.31
N LYS A 191 -5.41 -27.48 -34.20
CA LYS A 191 -6.64 -28.12 -33.70
C LYS A 191 -7.92 -27.38 -34.10
N GLY A 192 -7.83 -26.29 -34.88
CA GLY A 192 -8.98 -25.52 -35.35
C GLY A 192 -9.81 -24.85 -34.24
N TRP A 193 -9.17 -24.37 -33.17
CA TRP A 193 -9.87 -23.66 -32.09
C TRP A 193 -10.49 -22.36 -32.61
N GLY A 194 -11.70 -22.04 -32.13
CA GLY A 194 -12.31 -20.72 -32.35
C GLY A 194 -11.52 -19.59 -31.69
N ILE A 195 -11.57 -18.38 -32.25
CA ILE A 195 -10.87 -17.17 -31.73
C ILE A 195 -11.11 -16.99 -30.23
N ASN A 196 -12.37 -17.07 -29.81
CA ASN A 196 -12.75 -16.87 -28.41
C ASN A 196 -12.14 -17.92 -27.45
N ARG A 197 -11.83 -19.13 -27.95
CA ARG A 197 -11.16 -20.16 -27.14
C ARG A 197 -9.66 -19.89 -27.04
N LEU A 198 -9.03 -19.55 -28.16
CA LEU A 198 -7.59 -19.23 -28.18
C LEU A 198 -7.30 -17.95 -27.37
N ALA A 199 -8.11 -16.91 -27.52
CA ALA A 199 -7.99 -15.67 -26.72
C ALA A 199 -8.11 -15.95 -25.21
N ARG A 200 -9.06 -16.80 -24.80
CA ARG A 200 -9.17 -17.26 -23.41
C ARG A 200 -7.91 -17.99 -22.94
N ARG A 201 -7.40 -18.95 -23.72
CA ARG A 201 -6.17 -19.69 -23.36
C ARG A 201 -4.97 -18.75 -23.18
N ILE A 202 -4.86 -17.72 -24.00
CA ILE A 202 -3.76 -16.74 -23.93
C ILE A 202 -3.91 -15.84 -22.71
N LYS A 203 -5.13 -15.41 -22.39
CA LYS A 203 -5.43 -14.69 -21.15
C LYS A 203 -5.07 -15.51 -19.92
N ASP A 204 -5.36 -16.82 -19.93
CA ASP A 204 -4.98 -17.72 -18.84
C ASP A 204 -3.47 -17.80 -18.68
N ILE A 205 -2.74 -17.97 -19.79
CA ILE A 205 -1.27 -17.97 -19.78
C ILE A 205 -0.76 -16.63 -19.23
N ALA A 206 -1.22 -15.47 -19.75
CA ALA A 206 -0.83 -14.16 -19.23
C ALA A 206 -1.07 -14.02 -17.71
N GLY A 207 -2.21 -14.52 -17.23
CA GLY A 207 -2.51 -14.63 -15.80
C GLY A 207 -1.47 -15.45 -15.03
N GLU A 208 -1.07 -16.62 -15.52
CA GLU A 208 0.03 -17.41 -14.93
C GLU A 208 1.33 -16.60 -14.81
N GLY A 209 1.64 -15.78 -15.83
CA GLY A 209 2.79 -14.87 -15.85
C GLY A 209 2.75 -13.84 -14.72
N PHE A 210 1.61 -13.19 -14.55
CA PHE A 210 1.35 -12.26 -13.45
C PHE A 210 1.52 -12.95 -12.08
N TYR A 211 0.81 -14.06 -11.85
CA TYR A 211 0.87 -14.79 -10.57
C TYR A 211 2.28 -15.26 -10.22
N ASN A 212 3.04 -15.75 -11.20
CA ASN A 212 4.42 -16.18 -11.00
C ASN A 212 5.32 -15.00 -10.60
N SER A 213 5.11 -13.82 -11.19
CA SER A 213 5.89 -12.61 -10.92
C SER A 213 5.62 -12.07 -9.53
N VAL A 214 4.34 -12.01 -9.12
CA VAL A 214 3.95 -11.61 -7.76
C VAL A 214 4.51 -12.58 -6.72
N ARG A 215 4.40 -13.89 -6.96
CA ARG A 215 4.93 -14.92 -6.06
C ARG A 215 6.45 -14.78 -5.88
N LEU A 216 7.17 -14.57 -6.98
CA LEU A 216 8.62 -14.39 -6.94
C LEU A 216 8.97 -13.12 -6.14
N ALA A 217 8.30 -12.00 -6.43
CA ALA A 217 8.53 -10.72 -5.76
C ALA A 217 8.31 -10.82 -4.25
N ARG A 218 7.17 -11.39 -3.83
CA ARG A 218 6.85 -11.61 -2.42
C ARG A 218 7.92 -12.46 -1.72
N THR A 219 8.42 -13.48 -2.40
CA THR A 219 9.48 -14.35 -1.88
C THR A 219 10.76 -13.55 -1.67
N GLU A 220 11.19 -12.73 -2.63
CA GLU A 220 12.40 -11.91 -2.45
C GLU A 220 12.24 -10.77 -1.46
N MET A 221 11.06 -10.15 -1.35
CA MET A 221 10.78 -9.15 -0.32
C MET A 221 10.90 -9.77 1.08
N THR A 222 10.34 -10.98 1.27
CA THR A 222 10.48 -11.76 2.50
C THR A 222 11.95 -12.08 2.80
N ARG A 223 12.72 -12.44 1.77
CA ARG A 223 14.16 -12.62 1.91
C ARG A 223 14.84 -11.33 2.36
N ALA A 224 14.62 -10.22 1.66
CA ALA A 224 15.25 -8.94 1.95
C ALA A 224 14.94 -8.47 3.39
N ALA A 225 13.67 -8.57 3.81
CA ALA A 225 13.25 -8.27 5.18
C ALA A 225 13.92 -9.17 6.22
N ALA A 226 13.99 -10.49 5.96
CA ALA A 226 14.67 -11.44 6.84
C ALA A 226 16.17 -11.14 6.97
N GLN A 227 16.83 -10.72 5.88
CA GLN A 227 18.24 -10.32 5.90
C GLN A 227 18.46 -9.02 6.69
N GLY A 228 17.55 -8.04 6.56
CA GLY A 228 17.57 -6.82 7.37
C GLY A 228 17.43 -7.13 8.86
N ALA A 229 16.45 -7.94 9.22
CA ALA A 229 16.25 -8.41 10.59
C ALA A 229 17.49 -9.13 11.14
N ASN A 230 18.08 -10.04 10.35
CA ASN A 230 19.29 -10.76 10.74
C ASN A 230 20.46 -9.82 11.05
N HIS A 231 20.65 -8.76 10.25
CA HIS A 231 21.70 -7.77 10.50
C HIS A 231 21.48 -7.07 11.84
N THR A 232 20.26 -6.61 12.11
CA THR A 232 19.91 -6.00 13.41
C THR A 232 20.17 -6.94 14.57
N TYR A 233 19.80 -8.22 14.43
CA TYR A 233 19.98 -9.21 15.49
C TYR A 233 21.47 -9.49 15.76
N MET A 234 22.29 -9.57 14.72
CA MET A 234 23.73 -9.76 14.84
C MET A 234 24.44 -8.57 15.49
N GLN A 235 23.98 -7.35 15.22
CA GLN A 235 24.52 -6.13 15.81
C GLN A 235 24.16 -5.96 17.28
N ASN A 236 23.09 -6.61 17.73
CA ASN A 236 22.56 -6.53 19.10
C ASN A 236 22.61 -7.91 19.78
N ALA A 237 23.66 -8.69 19.48
CA ALA A 237 23.85 -10.05 19.98
C ALA A 237 24.07 -10.14 21.50
N ASP A 238 24.48 -9.04 22.13
CA ASP A 238 24.69 -8.92 23.58
C ASP A 238 23.39 -9.05 24.39
N ILE A 239 22.25 -8.72 23.77
CA ILE A 239 20.90 -8.78 24.36
C ILE A 239 20.04 -9.91 23.76
N MET A 240 20.61 -10.81 22.96
CA MET A 240 19.89 -11.91 22.31
C MET A 240 20.53 -13.27 22.53
N ASP A 241 19.72 -14.29 22.84
CA ASP A 241 20.16 -15.68 22.93
C ASP A 241 20.13 -16.40 21.57
N GLY A 242 19.47 -15.81 20.56
CA GLY A 242 19.34 -16.40 19.24
C GLY A 242 18.15 -15.83 18.48
N LYS A 243 17.78 -16.49 17.39
CA LYS A 243 16.56 -16.20 16.64
C LYS A 243 15.72 -17.45 16.47
N ARG A 244 14.45 -17.35 16.80
CA ARG A 244 13.46 -18.40 16.68
C ARG A 244 12.79 -18.36 15.31
N TRP A 245 12.64 -19.52 14.70
CA TRP A 245 11.81 -19.69 13.52
C TRP A 245 10.34 -19.56 13.93
N ASN A 246 9.64 -18.60 13.34
CA ASN A 246 8.23 -18.33 13.60
C ASN A 246 7.44 -18.60 12.32
N ALA A 247 6.81 -19.77 12.25
CA ALA A 247 5.88 -20.10 11.18
C ALA A 247 4.50 -19.49 11.49
N VAL A 248 3.80 -19.04 10.44
CA VAL A 248 2.37 -18.77 10.57
C VAL A 248 1.68 -20.12 10.72
N LEU A 249 0.96 -20.35 11.82
CA LEU A 249 0.24 -21.59 12.09
C LEU A 249 -1.18 -21.51 11.52
N ASP A 250 -1.40 -22.03 10.32
CA ASP A 250 -2.71 -22.15 9.68
C ASP A 250 -2.78 -23.37 8.75
N ALA A 251 -3.91 -23.60 8.09
CA ALA A 251 -4.09 -24.72 7.17
C ALA A 251 -3.15 -24.67 5.93
N ARG A 252 -2.42 -23.57 5.72
CA ARG A 252 -1.51 -23.35 4.59
C ARG A 252 -0.05 -23.37 5.02
N THR A 253 0.27 -23.70 6.27
CA THR A 253 1.65 -23.88 6.74
C THR A 253 2.25 -25.11 6.06
N ALA A 254 3.39 -24.96 5.39
CA ALA A 254 4.05 -26.10 4.77
C ALA A 254 4.60 -27.06 5.86
N PRO A 255 4.55 -28.39 5.69
CA PRO A 255 5.05 -29.34 6.69
C PRO A 255 6.51 -29.11 7.11
N LYS A 256 7.36 -28.72 6.16
CA LYS A 256 8.77 -28.37 6.42
C LYS A 256 8.95 -27.10 7.26
N ASP A 257 8.02 -26.15 7.14
CA ASP A 257 8.04 -24.91 7.91
C ASP A 257 7.48 -25.16 9.32
N ALA A 258 6.42 -25.97 9.43
CA ALA A 258 5.89 -26.44 10.72
C ALA A 258 6.94 -27.25 11.50
N GLN A 259 7.75 -28.07 10.82
CA GLN A 259 8.84 -28.82 11.47
C GLN A 259 9.91 -27.91 12.08
N ASN A 260 10.09 -26.71 11.55
CA ASN A 260 11.07 -25.74 12.05
C ASN A 260 10.47 -24.78 13.07
N ASP A 261 9.15 -24.70 13.19
CA ASP A 261 8.49 -23.77 14.09
C ASP A 261 8.97 -23.93 15.53
N GLY A 262 9.21 -22.80 16.20
CA GLY A 262 9.70 -22.75 17.57
C GLY A 262 11.19 -23.07 17.75
N LYS A 263 11.89 -23.62 16.74
CA LYS A 263 13.33 -23.90 16.85
C LYS A 263 14.14 -22.62 16.91
N VAL A 264 15.14 -22.61 17.77
CA VAL A 264 16.08 -21.49 17.92
C VAL A 264 17.34 -21.77 17.12
N PHE A 265 17.75 -20.78 16.35
CA PHE A 265 18.93 -20.77 15.50
C PHE A 265 19.89 -19.69 16.00
N ALA A 266 21.18 -19.87 15.71
CA ALA A 266 22.20 -18.87 16.00
C ALA A 266 21.93 -17.57 15.22
N LEU A 267 22.32 -16.43 15.78
CA LEU A 267 22.09 -15.11 15.16
C LEU A 267 22.76 -15.00 13.77
N ASP A 268 23.93 -15.64 13.62
CA ASP A 268 24.70 -15.69 12.38
C ASP A 268 24.15 -16.67 11.33
N TYR A 269 23.06 -17.39 11.59
CA TYR A 269 22.51 -18.40 10.67
C TYR A 269 21.69 -17.78 9.53
N ASP A 270 21.73 -18.30 8.30
CA ASP A 270 20.95 -17.76 7.17
C ASP A 270 21.26 -16.29 6.85
N THR A 271 22.55 -15.95 6.89
CA THR A 271 23.12 -14.66 6.50
C THR A 271 23.96 -14.82 5.22
N PRO A 272 24.43 -13.74 4.58
CA PRO A 272 25.33 -13.84 3.45
C PRO A 272 26.62 -14.62 3.77
N GLU A 273 27.16 -14.45 4.98
CA GLU A 273 28.41 -15.05 5.44
C GLU A 273 28.23 -16.52 5.86
N LYS A 274 27.05 -16.89 6.35
CA LYS A 274 26.72 -18.26 6.77
C LYS A 274 25.31 -18.62 6.29
N LYS A 275 25.27 -19.12 5.06
CA LYS A 275 24.04 -19.50 4.37
C LYS A 275 23.27 -20.57 5.16
N GLY A 276 21.96 -20.43 5.21
CA GLY A 276 21.08 -21.41 5.82
C GLY A 276 21.05 -22.73 5.03
N GLU A 277 20.71 -23.81 5.71
CA GLU A 277 20.58 -25.12 5.08
C GLU A 277 19.30 -25.16 4.22
N PRO A 278 19.30 -25.91 3.11
CA PRO A 278 18.06 -26.18 2.37
C PRO A 278 16.98 -26.74 3.31
N GLY A 279 15.76 -26.23 3.22
CA GLY A 279 14.68 -26.64 4.11
C GLY A 279 14.66 -25.92 5.46
N ARG A 280 15.69 -25.13 5.79
CA ARG A 280 15.84 -24.41 7.06
C ARG A 280 16.33 -22.98 6.84
N ARG A 281 15.81 -22.30 5.83
CA ARG A 281 16.11 -20.89 5.56
C ARG A 281 14.84 -20.11 5.27
N ILE A 282 14.82 -18.82 5.57
CA ILE A 282 13.63 -17.98 5.36
C ILE A 282 13.91 -16.99 4.21
N PRO A 283 13.12 -17.02 3.13
CA PRO A 283 11.94 -17.86 2.86
C PRO A 283 12.26 -19.31 2.45
N ASN A 284 11.57 -20.30 3.00
CA ASN A 284 11.90 -21.71 2.70
C ASN A 284 11.30 -22.23 1.37
N HIS A 285 10.31 -21.51 0.86
CA HIS A 285 9.57 -21.85 -0.35
C HIS A 285 8.91 -20.61 -0.96
N PRO A 286 8.38 -20.70 -2.19
CA PRO A 286 7.59 -19.62 -2.76
C PRO A 286 6.38 -19.28 -1.86
N ASN A 287 6.11 -17.99 -1.65
CA ASN A 287 5.09 -17.50 -0.71
C ASN A 287 5.27 -17.98 0.74
N CYS A 288 6.50 -18.30 1.16
CA CYS A 288 6.79 -18.57 2.57
C CYS A 288 6.42 -17.34 3.41
N ARG A 289 5.75 -17.59 4.54
CA ARG A 289 5.30 -16.57 5.50
C ARG A 289 6.01 -16.71 6.85
N CYS A 290 7.06 -17.55 6.89
CA CYS A 290 7.91 -17.67 8.06
C CYS A 290 8.74 -16.40 8.23
N LYS A 291 9.07 -16.12 9.49
CA LYS A 291 9.86 -14.96 9.89
C LYS A 291 10.78 -15.33 11.04
N TRP A 292 11.85 -14.56 11.20
CA TRP A 292 12.75 -14.69 12.33
C TRP A 292 12.25 -13.82 13.49
N SER A 293 11.88 -14.45 14.61
CA SER A 293 11.66 -13.75 15.88
C SER A 293 12.97 -13.72 16.68
N PRO A 294 13.43 -12.59 17.22
CA PRO A 294 14.59 -12.60 18.09
C PRO A 294 14.21 -13.21 19.44
N VAL A 295 15.15 -13.90 20.09
CA VAL A 295 14.99 -14.43 21.45
C VAL A 295 15.80 -13.55 22.38
N LEU A 296 15.12 -12.80 23.24
CA LEU A 296 15.78 -11.94 24.23
C LEU A 296 16.58 -12.79 25.20
N SER A 297 17.82 -12.39 25.46
CA SER A 297 18.55 -12.98 26.60
C SER A 297 17.84 -12.58 27.89
N ALA A 298 17.84 -13.45 28.91
CA ALA A 298 17.35 -13.08 30.23
C ALA A 298 18.16 -11.87 30.71
N LEU A 299 17.60 -10.67 30.52
CA LEU A 299 18.33 -9.40 30.50
C LEU A 299 18.98 -9.11 31.84
N GLY A 300 20.17 -9.65 31.99
CA GLY A 300 21.14 -9.35 33.01
C GLY A 300 22.49 -9.25 32.33
N ILE A 301 22.67 -8.17 31.53
CA ILE A 301 23.76 -7.84 30.60
C ILE A 301 24.74 -8.99 30.43
N SER A 302 24.55 -9.77 29.36
CA SER A 302 25.34 -10.97 29.15
C SER A 302 26.84 -10.63 29.22
N THR A 303 27.58 -11.34 30.06
CA THR A 303 29.04 -11.46 29.98
C THR A 303 29.44 -12.41 28.86
N ARG A 304 28.59 -12.60 27.84
CA ARG A 304 28.89 -13.48 26.73
C ARG A 304 29.72 -12.69 25.71
N GLU A 305 30.91 -13.23 25.49
CA GLU A 305 31.83 -12.80 24.48
C GLU A 305 31.23 -13.01 23.07
N ARG A 306 31.57 -12.12 22.15
CA ARG A 306 31.07 -12.09 20.77
C ARG A 306 31.92 -13.04 19.90
N ILE A 307 31.34 -13.75 18.93
CA ILE A 307 32.12 -14.60 18.01
C ILE A 307 33.02 -13.70 17.14
N ALA A 308 34.32 -13.99 17.17
CA ALA A 308 35.38 -13.35 16.41
C ALA A 308 36.24 -14.41 15.67
N ARG A 309 37.14 -13.95 14.80
CA ARG A 309 38.09 -14.82 14.10
C ARG A 309 39.48 -14.71 14.75
N GLY A 310 40.05 -15.86 15.10
CA GLY A 310 41.37 -16.04 15.71
C GLY A 310 42.51 -16.01 14.69
N GLU A 311 43.64 -16.64 15.01
CA GLU A 311 44.79 -16.73 14.10
C GLU A 311 44.54 -17.66 12.90
N GLY A 312 45.30 -17.46 11.82
CA GLY A 312 45.32 -18.34 10.64
C GLY A 312 44.34 -17.99 9.52
N ASP A 313 43.65 -16.84 9.60
CA ASP A 313 42.73 -16.39 8.55
C ASP A 313 43.50 -15.99 7.28
N THR A 314 43.18 -16.64 6.15
CA THR A 314 43.72 -16.31 4.82
C THR A 314 42.58 -16.24 3.81
N LYS A 315 42.83 -15.70 2.61
CA LYS A 315 41.80 -15.62 1.55
C LYS A 315 41.12 -16.95 1.19
N SER A 316 41.74 -18.08 1.50
CA SER A 316 41.28 -19.43 1.12
C SER A 316 41.09 -20.40 2.29
N LYS A 317 41.41 -20.01 3.53
CA LYS A 317 41.16 -20.79 4.74
C LYS A 317 40.68 -19.90 5.86
N PHE A 318 39.54 -20.28 6.42
CA PHE A 318 38.97 -19.62 7.58
C PHE A 318 39.69 -20.09 8.85
N GLY A 319 40.26 -19.15 9.60
CA GLY A 319 40.97 -19.40 10.86
C GLY A 319 40.05 -19.87 12.00
N GLU A 320 40.62 -20.07 13.19
CA GLU A 320 39.89 -20.53 14.38
C GLU A 320 38.78 -19.53 14.79
N ARG A 321 37.64 -20.02 15.29
CA ARG A 321 36.59 -19.16 15.85
C ARG A 321 36.87 -18.94 17.33
N THR A 322 37.03 -17.68 17.72
CA THR A 322 37.27 -17.29 19.11
C THR A 322 36.11 -16.46 19.64
N TYR A 323 36.09 -16.24 20.94
CA TYR A 323 35.13 -15.38 21.62
C TYR A 323 35.88 -14.13 22.12
N THR A 324 35.35 -12.92 21.88
CA THR A 324 35.95 -11.65 22.29
C THR A 324 35.06 -10.87 23.29
N PRO A 325 35.64 -10.24 24.33
CA PRO A 325 34.90 -9.35 25.23
C PRO A 325 34.52 -8.01 24.58
N ALA A 326 35.03 -7.70 23.37
CA ALA A 326 34.71 -6.47 22.65
C ALA A 326 33.21 -6.36 22.34
N ARG A 327 32.61 -5.25 22.80
CA ARG A 327 31.14 -5.02 22.75
C ARG A 327 30.66 -4.53 21.39
N ASP A 328 31.54 -3.95 20.60
CA ASP A 328 31.28 -3.49 19.24
C ASP A 328 32.46 -3.84 18.32
N TYR A 329 32.28 -3.72 17.01
CA TYR A 329 33.33 -4.05 16.05
C TYR A 329 34.49 -3.04 16.11
N GLU A 330 34.23 -1.79 16.46
CA GLU A 330 35.25 -0.74 16.48
C GLU A 330 36.29 -0.98 17.57
N THR A 331 35.83 -1.40 18.74
CA THR A 331 36.65 -1.85 19.88
C THR A 331 37.46 -3.09 19.48
N TYR A 332 36.81 -4.06 18.82
CA TYR A 332 37.49 -5.26 18.30
C TYR A 332 38.56 -4.95 17.24
N ALA A 333 38.28 -4.04 16.30
CA ALA A 333 39.18 -3.67 15.23
C ALA A 333 40.44 -2.95 15.76
N LYS A 334 40.27 -2.05 16.75
CA LYS A 334 41.37 -1.39 17.46
C LYS A 334 42.24 -2.38 18.25
N GLU A 335 41.62 -3.35 18.95
CA GLU A 335 42.34 -4.40 19.68
C GLU A 335 43.19 -5.31 18.77
N ARG A 336 42.82 -5.46 17.49
CA ARG A 336 43.46 -6.39 16.53
C ARG A 336 44.24 -5.71 15.43
N GLY A 337 44.34 -4.37 15.43
CA GLY A 337 45.03 -3.61 14.38
C GLY A 337 44.38 -3.74 12.99
N LEU A 338 43.06 -3.99 12.94
CA LEU A 338 42.28 -4.09 11.71
C LEU A 338 41.84 -2.69 11.24
N PRO A 339 41.56 -2.50 9.93
CA PRO A 339 41.04 -1.24 9.42
C PRO A 339 39.73 -0.84 10.13
N ASP A 340 39.58 0.45 10.42
CA ASP A 340 38.36 1.01 11.01
C ASP A 340 37.16 0.68 10.10
N LEU A 341 36.12 0.07 10.67
CA LEU A 341 34.91 -0.32 9.94
C LEU A 341 34.11 0.88 9.48
N ASN A 342 34.04 1.95 10.29
CA ASN A 342 33.36 3.16 9.89
C ASN A 342 34.05 3.76 8.67
N ASP A 343 35.38 3.73 8.62
CA ASP A 343 36.13 4.15 7.42
C ASP A 343 36.01 3.13 6.28
N SER A 344 35.97 1.84 6.55
CA SER A 344 35.82 0.80 5.51
C SER A 344 34.44 0.82 4.88
N VAL A 345 33.39 1.11 5.66
CA VAL A 345 31.98 1.25 5.25
C VAL A 345 31.74 2.61 4.58
N ARG A 346 32.37 3.69 5.08
CA ARG A 346 32.35 5.02 4.42
C ARG A 346 33.07 4.99 3.06
N ASN A 347 34.10 4.15 2.93
CA ASN A 347 34.92 4.04 1.73
C ASN A 347 34.62 2.76 0.91
N GLU A 348 33.50 2.09 1.15
CA GLU A 348 33.14 0.87 0.42
C GLU A 348 32.76 1.19 -1.02
N ASP A 349 33.53 0.70 -1.99
CA ASP A 349 33.31 0.98 -3.42
C ASP A 349 32.08 0.21 -3.96
N PRO A 350 30.96 0.90 -4.27
CA PRO A 350 29.73 0.24 -4.71
C PRO A 350 29.90 -0.46 -6.06
N ARG A 351 30.95 -0.12 -6.83
CA ARG A 351 31.27 -0.75 -8.13
C ARG A 351 31.53 -2.24 -8.03
N ARG A 352 31.94 -2.74 -6.86
CA ARG A 352 32.21 -4.17 -6.62
C ARG A 352 30.97 -5.06 -6.74
N TYR A 353 29.78 -4.46 -6.64
CA TYR A 353 28.49 -5.15 -6.67
C TYR A 353 27.74 -4.97 -8.00
N LEU A 354 28.35 -4.30 -8.98
CA LEU A 354 27.80 -4.12 -10.32
C LEU A 354 27.98 -5.39 -11.16
N ARG A 355 27.01 -5.71 -12.02
CA ARG A 355 27.14 -6.82 -12.97
C ARG A 355 28.16 -6.48 -14.06
N ARG A 356 28.62 -7.50 -14.79
CA ARG A 356 29.52 -7.35 -15.94
C ARG A 356 28.83 -6.48 -17.02
N GLY A 357 29.30 -5.24 -17.17
CA GLY A 357 28.75 -4.26 -18.13
C GLY A 357 27.85 -3.17 -17.51
N GLU A 358 27.56 -3.22 -16.20
CA GLU A 358 26.85 -2.15 -15.48
C GLU A 358 27.83 -1.09 -14.96
N THR A 359 27.36 0.16 -14.88
CA THR A 359 28.08 1.31 -14.31
C THR A 359 27.31 1.91 -13.13
N LEU A 360 27.96 2.73 -12.31
CA LEU A 360 27.26 3.45 -11.23
C LEU A 360 26.17 4.40 -11.73
N ALA A 361 26.20 4.80 -13.01
CA ALA A 361 25.14 5.62 -13.60
C ALA A 361 23.85 4.82 -13.85
N ASP A 362 23.95 3.49 -13.93
CA ASP A 362 22.82 2.57 -14.04
C ASP A 362 22.21 2.26 -12.66
N VAL A 363 22.86 2.71 -11.57
CA VAL A 363 22.32 2.69 -10.22
C VAL A 363 21.56 4.01 -9.97
N PRO A 364 20.31 3.95 -9.50
CA PRO A 364 19.46 5.14 -9.34
C PRO A 364 20.09 6.20 -8.45
N LYS A 365 19.99 7.46 -8.87
CA LYS A 365 20.43 8.59 -8.05
C LYS A 365 19.67 8.69 -6.71
N ASN A 366 18.45 8.15 -6.64
CA ASN A 366 17.60 8.10 -5.44
C ASN A 366 17.45 6.67 -4.88
N PHE A 367 18.45 5.80 -5.09
CA PHE A 367 18.46 4.42 -4.58
C PHE A 367 18.31 4.34 -3.04
N PHE A 368 18.51 5.48 -2.37
CA PHE A 368 18.72 5.64 -0.94
C PHE A 368 17.77 6.58 -0.23
N ASP A 369 16.66 6.95 -0.86
CA ASP A 369 15.67 7.79 -0.19
C ASP A 369 14.40 6.99 0.14
N PRO A 370 14.46 5.97 1.04
CA PRO A 370 13.24 5.39 1.61
C PRO A 370 12.65 6.29 2.71
N PHE A 371 13.42 7.27 3.21
CA PHE A 371 13.03 8.26 4.22
C PHE A 371 13.75 9.58 3.96
N THR A 372 13.01 10.60 3.52
CA THR A 372 13.47 11.99 3.48
C THR A 372 13.59 12.49 4.92
N VAL A 373 14.72 12.21 5.58
CA VAL A 373 15.14 12.96 6.78
C VAL A 373 16.38 13.74 6.38
N ALA A 374 16.27 15.05 6.51
CA ALA A 374 17.31 16.02 6.22
C ALA A 374 18.68 15.53 6.71
N SER A 375 19.63 15.55 5.80
CA SER A 375 21.04 15.33 6.05
C SER A 375 21.55 16.17 7.22
N GLY A 376 22.18 15.52 8.19
CA GLY A 376 23.11 16.14 9.12
C GLY A 376 22.54 16.49 10.49
N ALA A 377 22.46 15.50 11.37
CA ALA A 377 22.53 15.75 12.81
C ALA A 377 23.32 14.63 13.48
N VAL A 378 24.42 15.04 14.11
CA VAL A 378 25.25 14.24 15.00
C VAL A 378 24.36 13.67 16.12
N VAL A 379 24.54 12.39 16.42
CA VAL A 379 23.86 11.66 17.50
C VAL A 379 24.13 12.38 18.83
N GLY A 380 23.14 13.09 19.33
CA GLY A 380 23.13 13.73 20.63
C GLY A 380 21.70 13.97 21.06
N THR A 381 21.27 13.18 22.06
CA THR A 381 20.15 13.42 22.99
C THR A 381 18.87 14.07 22.46
N ALA A 382 17.76 13.32 22.60
CA ALA A 382 16.36 13.77 22.49
C ALA A 382 15.97 14.32 21.12
N VAL A 383 15.46 13.42 20.27
CA VAL A 383 14.72 13.80 19.06
C VAL A 383 13.33 13.19 19.13
N THR A 384 12.38 13.99 19.62
CA THR A 384 10.96 13.92 19.23
C THR A 384 10.83 14.39 17.78
N ILE A 385 10.55 13.47 16.87
CA ILE A 385 10.02 13.69 15.51
C ILE A 385 9.13 12.44 15.25
N GLN A 386 7.80 12.50 15.31
CA GLN A 386 6.86 13.10 14.37
C GLN A 386 6.69 12.28 13.07
N GLU A 387 5.45 11.81 12.87
CA GLU A 387 4.79 11.41 11.61
C GLU A 387 5.32 10.20 10.83
N ALA A 388 4.90 8.99 11.24
CA ALA A 388 4.94 7.78 10.40
C ALA A 388 3.59 7.06 10.41
N ALA A 389 2.56 7.70 9.85
CA ALA A 389 1.34 7.05 9.38
C ALA A 389 0.56 7.99 8.44
N GLN A 390 1.18 8.45 7.36
CA GLN A 390 0.46 8.99 6.22
C GLN A 390 0.42 7.94 5.10
N ILE A 391 -0.81 7.59 4.71
CA ILE A 391 -1.23 7.08 3.39
C ILE A 391 -1.09 5.56 3.16
N ALA A 392 -2.16 4.84 3.53
CA ALA A 392 -2.73 3.81 2.66
C ALA A 392 -4.08 4.32 2.11
N ILE A 393 -4.02 5.43 1.37
CA ILE A 393 -5.10 5.85 0.48
C ILE A 393 -4.65 5.40 -0.90
N ILE A 394 -5.45 4.51 -1.49
CA ILE A 394 -5.32 3.93 -2.83
C ILE A 394 -4.59 4.91 -3.76
N ASP A 395 -3.31 4.64 -4.04
CA ASP A 395 -2.52 5.39 -5.02
C ASP A 395 -2.43 4.55 -6.29
N ASN A 396 -3.59 4.25 -6.86
CA ASN A 396 -3.72 3.86 -8.25
C ASN A 396 -4.04 5.13 -9.05
N ALA A 397 -3.08 5.59 -9.84
CA ALA A 397 -3.27 6.50 -10.99
C ALA A 397 -3.93 7.88 -10.76
N PHE A 398 -4.10 8.38 -9.53
CA PHE A 398 -4.58 9.75 -9.32
C PHE A 398 -3.44 10.75 -9.48
N THR A 399 -3.35 11.39 -10.64
CA THR A 399 -2.43 12.52 -10.84
C THR A 399 -3.13 13.81 -10.39
N PRO A 400 -2.60 14.53 -9.39
CA PRO A 400 -3.20 15.78 -8.96
C PRO A 400 -3.26 16.77 -10.13
N ALA A 401 -4.44 17.34 -10.35
CA ALA A 401 -4.64 18.41 -11.31
C ALA A 401 -3.88 19.66 -10.88
N LYS A 402 -3.35 20.41 -11.86
CA LYS A 402 -2.64 21.67 -11.59
C LYS A 402 -3.59 22.86 -11.45
N THR A 403 -4.80 22.71 -11.96
CA THR A 403 -5.83 23.76 -11.89
C THR A 403 -7.17 23.19 -11.43
N VAL A 404 -7.99 24.06 -10.83
CA VAL A 404 -9.38 23.72 -10.45
C VAL A 404 -10.19 23.23 -11.65
N LYS A 405 -9.95 23.78 -12.84
CA LYS A 405 -10.62 23.36 -14.07
C LYS A 405 -10.26 21.92 -14.45
N GLU A 406 -8.98 21.57 -14.37
CA GLU A 406 -8.52 20.20 -14.59
C GLU A 406 -9.08 19.24 -13.53
N ALA A 407 -9.12 19.65 -12.26
CA ALA A 407 -9.72 18.86 -11.18
C ALA A 407 -11.22 18.61 -11.44
N ASN A 408 -11.95 19.61 -11.91
CA ASN A 408 -13.37 19.49 -12.24
C ASN A 408 -13.59 18.52 -13.41
N ALA A 409 -12.81 18.67 -14.48
CA ALA A 409 -12.89 17.78 -15.64
C ALA A 409 -12.53 16.34 -15.29
N TRP A 410 -11.55 16.14 -14.41
CA TRP A 410 -11.22 14.82 -13.88
C TRP A 410 -12.40 14.20 -13.14
N ALA A 411 -13.06 14.99 -12.28
CA ALA A 411 -14.20 14.54 -11.49
C ALA A 411 -15.37 14.09 -12.37
N GLU A 412 -15.71 14.89 -13.38
CA GLU A 412 -16.77 14.59 -14.35
C GLU A 412 -16.51 13.31 -15.15
N GLN A 413 -15.24 12.95 -15.36
CA GLN A 413 -14.85 11.77 -16.13
C GLN A 413 -14.74 10.49 -15.28
N ASN A 414 -14.39 10.61 -14.00
CA ASN A 414 -13.98 9.47 -13.18
C ASN A 414 -14.92 9.18 -12.01
N LEU A 415 -15.74 10.15 -11.58
CA LEU A 415 -16.70 9.96 -10.49
C LEU A 415 -18.08 9.66 -11.05
N THR A 416 -18.91 8.96 -10.28
CA THR A 416 -20.32 8.72 -10.61
C THR A 416 -21.24 9.90 -10.24
N VAL A 417 -20.67 11.04 -9.87
CA VAL A 417 -21.40 12.25 -9.46
C VAL A 417 -21.97 12.95 -10.70
N LYS A 418 -23.27 13.27 -10.69
CA LYS A 418 -23.94 13.88 -11.85
C LYS A 418 -23.48 15.30 -12.14
N GLN A 419 -23.17 16.06 -11.10
CA GLN A 419 -22.75 17.45 -11.23
C GLN A 419 -21.57 17.76 -10.29
N VAL A 420 -20.45 18.20 -10.87
CA VAL A 420 -19.29 18.68 -10.13
C VAL A 420 -19.01 20.14 -10.47
N ASP A 421 -18.89 20.98 -9.45
CA ASP A 421 -18.58 22.40 -9.60
C ASP A 421 -17.61 22.87 -8.51
N TYR A 422 -16.32 22.75 -8.82
CA TYR A 422 -15.22 23.23 -7.96
C TYR A 422 -14.96 24.73 -8.05
N LYS A 423 -15.87 25.53 -8.62
CA LYS A 423 -15.70 26.98 -8.60
C LYS A 423 -15.65 27.49 -7.14
N GLY A 424 -14.56 28.17 -6.81
CA GLY A 424 -14.28 28.69 -5.47
C GLY A 424 -13.50 27.72 -4.57
N PHE A 425 -13.06 26.57 -5.10
CA PHE A 425 -12.15 25.67 -4.39
C PHE A 425 -10.70 26.10 -4.57
N ASP A 426 -9.89 25.84 -3.56
CA ASP A 426 -8.46 25.62 -3.70
C ASP A 426 -8.21 24.31 -4.48
N VAL A 427 -7.17 24.30 -5.33
CA VAL A 427 -6.87 23.15 -6.19
C VAL A 427 -6.45 21.92 -5.39
N GLU A 428 -5.79 22.09 -4.24
CA GLU A 428 -5.41 20.99 -3.36
C GLU A 428 -6.66 20.34 -2.76
N LEU A 429 -7.62 21.15 -2.30
CA LEU A 429 -8.90 20.63 -1.82
C LEU A 429 -9.66 19.88 -2.91
N ALA A 430 -9.73 20.43 -4.12
CA ALA A 430 -10.43 19.79 -5.24
C ALA A 430 -9.78 18.42 -5.58
N ASN A 431 -8.45 18.35 -5.56
CA ASN A 431 -7.72 17.11 -5.76
C ASN A 431 -7.96 16.10 -4.64
N GLU A 432 -7.95 16.54 -3.39
CA GLU A 432 -8.20 15.68 -2.24
C GLU A 432 -9.62 15.11 -2.27
N VAL A 433 -10.62 15.95 -2.54
CA VAL A 433 -12.02 15.53 -2.70
C VAL A 433 -12.15 14.49 -3.81
N ASN A 434 -11.54 14.74 -4.97
CA ASN A 434 -11.53 13.79 -6.08
C ASN A 434 -10.93 12.44 -5.68
N LYS A 435 -9.75 12.46 -5.07
CA LYS A 435 -9.03 11.25 -4.66
C LYS A 435 -9.85 10.42 -3.68
N GLN A 436 -10.37 11.07 -2.63
CA GLN A 436 -11.12 10.37 -1.59
C GLN A 436 -12.49 9.89 -2.07
N LEU A 437 -13.23 10.72 -2.80
CA LEU A 437 -14.56 10.34 -3.26
C LEU A 437 -14.48 9.19 -4.27
N TYR A 438 -13.47 9.20 -5.14
CA TYR A 438 -13.19 8.07 -6.02
C TYR A 438 -12.92 6.79 -5.22
N ALA A 439 -12.04 6.85 -4.21
CA ALA A 439 -11.76 5.70 -3.36
C ALA A 439 -13.01 5.18 -2.63
N LEU A 440 -13.85 6.07 -2.12
CA LEU A 440 -15.10 5.73 -1.45
C LEU A 440 -16.11 5.08 -2.41
N GLN A 441 -16.24 5.60 -3.64
CA GLN A 441 -17.11 5.02 -4.66
C GLN A 441 -16.66 3.62 -5.13
N GLN A 442 -15.35 3.34 -5.10
CA GLN A 442 -14.85 1.98 -5.38
C GLN A 442 -15.13 1.00 -4.23
N LEU A 443 -15.08 1.47 -2.99
CA LEU A 443 -15.33 0.63 -1.81
C LEU A 443 -16.83 0.41 -1.55
N TYR A 444 -17.65 1.42 -1.85
CA TYR A 444 -19.08 1.44 -1.62
C TYR A 444 -19.84 1.81 -2.91
N PRO A 445 -19.70 1.03 -4.00
CA PRO A 445 -20.31 1.35 -5.30
C PRO A 445 -21.85 1.39 -5.27
N GLU A 446 -22.46 0.84 -4.22
CA GLU A 446 -23.90 0.84 -3.99
C GLU A 446 -24.44 2.21 -3.50
N VAL A 447 -23.58 3.03 -2.90
CA VAL A 447 -23.96 4.33 -2.30
C VAL A 447 -23.84 5.43 -3.37
N GLN A 448 -24.91 5.57 -4.16
CA GLN A 448 -24.95 6.48 -5.33
C GLN A 448 -25.69 7.79 -5.09
N ASP A 449 -26.05 8.09 -3.83
CA ASP A 449 -26.90 9.25 -3.49
C ASP A 449 -26.14 10.61 -3.55
N VAL A 450 -24.84 10.58 -3.84
CA VAL A 450 -24.01 11.78 -4.07
C VAL A 450 -24.13 12.24 -5.53
N ASN A 451 -25.11 13.09 -5.83
CA ASN A 451 -25.37 13.62 -7.17
C ASN A 451 -24.67 14.96 -7.44
N PHE A 452 -24.34 15.72 -6.41
CA PHE A 452 -23.65 17.02 -6.51
C PHE A 452 -22.40 17.07 -5.63
N VAL A 453 -21.31 17.63 -6.16
CA VAL A 453 -20.12 18.02 -5.39
C VAL A 453 -19.67 19.43 -5.78
N GLY A 454 -19.48 20.31 -4.79
CA GLY A 454 -19.07 21.69 -5.05
C GLY A 454 -19.26 22.59 -3.84
N THR A 455 -19.31 23.91 -4.03
CA THR A 455 -19.59 24.80 -2.89
C THR A 455 -21.08 24.84 -2.55
N ALA A 456 -21.41 24.94 -1.27
CA ALA A 456 -22.79 25.06 -0.78
C ALA A 456 -23.44 26.36 -1.28
N GLN A 457 -22.66 27.44 -1.39
CA GLN A 457 -23.05 28.71 -1.99
C GLN A 457 -23.44 28.52 -3.46
N ARG A 458 -22.65 27.79 -4.25
CA ARG A 458 -22.96 27.49 -5.65
C ARG A 458 -24.19 26.61 -5.79
N ARG A 459 -24.29 25.53 -5.01
CA ARG A 459 -25.49 24.68 -4.95
C ARG A 459 -26.75 25.50 -4.66
N ASN A 460 -26.68 26.39 -3.67
CA ASN A 460 -27.81 27.24 -3.28
C ASN A 460 -28.15 28.29 -4.36
N ASN A 461 -27.18 28.76 -5.14
CA ASN A 461 -27.43 29.60 -6.33
C ASN A 461 -28.21 28.83 -7.38
N LEU A 462 -27.77 27.61 -7.72
CA LEU A 462 -28.43 26.77 -8.71
C LEU A 462 -29.86 26.42 -8.29
N LEU A 463 -30.06 26.11 -7.00
CA LEU A 463 -31.40 25.89 -6.45
C LEU A 463 -32.27 27.16 -6.56
N TYR A 464 -31.72 28.32 -6.21
CA TYR A 464 -32.44 29.59 -6.31
C TYR A 464 -32.83 29.88 -7.77
N GLU A 465 -31.92 29.74 -8.72
CA GLU A 465 -32.18 29.90 -10.15
C GLU A 465 -33.29 28.96 -10.64
N LYS A 466 -33.26 27.69 -10.22
CA LYS A 466 -34.33 26.74 -10.52
C LYS A 466 -35.67 27.18 -9.94
N GLN A 467 -35.70 27.56 -8.66
CA GLN A 467 -36.93 28.01 -8.00
C GLN A 467 -37.50 29.30 -8.60
N VAL A 468 -36.64 30.20 -9.09
CA VAL A 468 -37.05 31.38 -9.84
C VAL A 468 -37.71 30.96 -11.14
N ARG A 469 -37.09 30.08 -11.94
CA ARG A 469 -37.70 29.57 -13.18
C ARG A 469 -39.05 28.89 -12.93
N ASP A 470 -39.11 28.01 -11.93
CA ASP A 470 -40.35 27.31 -11.55
C ASP A 470 -41.44 28.28 -11.07
N PHE A 471 -41.06 29.39 -10.42
CA PHE A 471 -41.99 30.45 -10.03
C PHE A 471 -42.46 31.25 -11.25
N GLU A 472 -41.55 31.64 -12.14
CA GLU A 472 -41.88 32.37 -13.36
C GLU A 472 -42.81 31.58 -14.26
N GLU A 473 -42.57 30.28 -14.41
CA GLU A 473 -43.39 29.39 -15.24
C GLU A 473 -44.79 29.20 -14.66
N ARG A 474 -44.91 28.96 -13.35
CA ARG A 474 -46.21 28.85 -12.67
C ARG A 474 -47.03 30.14 -12.66
N ASN A 475 -46.37 31.29 -12.76
CA ASN A 475 -47.01 32.61 -12.74
C ASN A 475 -46.88 33.34 -14.10
N LYS A 476 -46.69 32.59 -15.19
CA LYS A 476 -46.33 33.15 -16.50
C LYS A 476 -47.33 34.21 -16.99
N GLU A 477 -48.62 33.97 -16.81
CA GLU A 477 -49.69 34.92 -17.19
C GLU A 477 -49.65 36.20 -16.35
N LEU A 478 -49.51 36.07 -15.03
CA LEU A 478 -49.40 37.21 -14.11
C LEU A 478 -48.16 38.07 -14.37
N LEU A 479 -47.08 37.45 -14.82
CA LEU A 479 -45.78 38.10 -15.02
C LEU A 479 -45.57 38.67 -16.44
N ALA A 480 -46.43 38.34 -17.41
CA ALA A 480 -46.22 38.63 -18.83
C ALA A 480 -46.07 40.13 -19.15
N ASP A 481 -46.91 40.96 -18.53
CA ASP A 481 -46.97 42.41 -18.80
C ASP A 481 -46.35 43.25 -17.66
N MET A 482 -45.65 42.60 -16.72
CA MET A 482 -45.09 43.25 -15.56
C MET A 482 -43.74 43.92 -15.87
N PRO A 483 -43.50 45.17 -15.44
CA PRO A 483 -42.17 45.80 -15.56
C PRO A 483 -41.08 44.96 -14.88
N LEU A 484 -39.89 44.87 -15.49
CA LEU A 484 -38.78 44.02 -15.03
C LEU A 484 -38.44 44.23 -13.54
N GLN A 485 -38.40 45.49 -13.09
CA GLN A 485 -38.11 45.82 -11.68
C GLN A 485 -39.17 45.26 -10.71
N LEU A 486 -40.45 45.34 -11.09
CA LEU A 486 -41.55 44.84 -10.25
C LEU A 486 -41.55 43.30 -10.25
N LYS A 487 -41.29 42.68 -11.41
CA LYS A 487 -41.09 41.23 -11.55
C LYS A 487 -39.97 40.71 -10.65
N GLU A 488 -38.80 41.35 -10.68
CA GLU A 488 -37.67 41.00 -9.80
C GLU A 488 -38.02 41.17 -8.31
N SER A 489 -38.76 42.22 -7.96
CA SER A 489 -39.17 42.49 -6.58
C SER A 489 -40.13 41.40 -6.04
N LEU A 490 -41.07 40.95 -6.88
CA LEU A 490 -42.04 39.92 -6.54
C LEU A 490 -41.36 38.57 -6.39
N ILE A 491 -40.46 38.22 -7.32
CA ILE A 491 -39.66 36.99 -7.25
C ILE A 491 -38.83 36.98 -5.97
N LYS A 492 -38.12 38.08 -5.65
CA LYS A 492 -37.33 38.20 -4.41
C LYS A 492 -38.18 38.11 -3.14
N LYS A 493 -39.49 38.41 -3.21
CA LYS A 493 -40.42 38.27 -2.07
C LYS A 493 -40.74 36.81 -1.79
N TYR A 494 -41.03 36.02 -2.82
CA TYR A 494 -41.51 34.64 -2.67
C TYR A 494 -40.42 33.57 -2.77
N VAL A 495 -39.36 33.83 -3.53
CA VAL A 495 -38.23 32.91 -3.68
C VAL A 495 -37.07 33.47 -2.87
N LYS A 496 -36.66 32.75 -1.82
CA LYS A 496 -35.55 33.13 -0.96
C LYS A 496 -34.36 32.23 -1.18
N LYS A 497 -33.23 32.85 -1.47
CA LYS A 497 -31.95 32.16 -1.58
C LYS A 497 -31.50 31.64 -0.21
N LYS A 498 -31.23 30.34 -0.13
CA LYS A 498 -30.70 29.70 1.08
C LYS A 498 -29.28 30.20 1.38
N LYS A 499 -29.01 30.50 2.66
CA LYS A 499 -27.70 30.90 3.17
C LYS A 499 -27.07 29.75 3.96
N VAL A 500 -25.74 29.78 4.07
CA VAL A 500 -24.94 28.82 4.83
C VAL A 500 -24.17 29.59 5.90
N SER A 501 -24.08 29.04 7.11
CA SER A 501 -23.32 29.64 8.20
C SER A 501 -21.83 29.62 7.90
N GLY A 502 -21.11 30.68 8.29
CA GLY A 502 -19.64 30.76 8.13
C GLY A 502 -18.87 29.72 8.96
N ASN A 503 -19.51 29.10 9.96
CA ASN A 503 -18.91 28.09 10.83
C ASN A 503 -19.17 26.65 10.35
N THR A 504 -19.93 26.47 9.27
CA THR A 504 -20.18 25.15 8.69
C THR A 504 -19.08 24.82 7.70
N TYR A 505 -18.39 23.68 7.85
CA TYR A 505 -17.34 23.23 6.92
C TYR A 505 -17.91 22.65 5.63
N ALA A 506 -18.80 21.68 5.75
CA ALA A 506 -19.54 21.08 4.64
C ALA A 506 -20.96 20.71 5.08
N GLN A 507 -21.76 20.26 4.12
CA GLN A 507 -23.10 19.72 4.33
C GLN A 507 -23.42 18.69 3.25
N ALA A 508 -23.95 17.54 3.65
CA ALA A 508 -24.66 16.61 2.78
C ALA A 508 -26.15 16.97 2.66
N THR A 509 -26.67 16.97 1.44
CA THR A 509 -28.11 17.09 1.16
C THR A 509 -28.69 15.78 0.68
N ASN A 510 -29.88 15.44 1.18
CA ASN A 510 -30.57 14.21 0.83
C ASN A 510 -31.36 14.33 -0.49
N LYS A 511 -32.03 13.23 -0.87
CA LYS A 511 -32.82 13.09 -2.11
C LYS A 511 -33.87 14.17 -2.36
N THR A 512 -34.35 14.91 -1.35
CA THR A 512 -35.34 15.99 -1.58
C THR A 512 -34.77 17.15 -2.40
N TRP A 513 -33.44 17.20 -2.56
CA TRP A 513 -32.73 18.18 -3.37
C TRP A 513 -32.57 17.75 -4.84
N GLY A 514 -33.04 16.56 -5.22
CA GLY A 514 -32.97 16.05 -6.59
C GLY A 514 -31.53 15.96 -7.10
N GLU A 515 -31.25 16.55 -8.26
CA GLU A 515 -29.90 16.58 -8.86
C GLU A 515 -28.87 17.34 -8.02
N LEU A 516 -29.32 18.20 -7.09
CA LEU A 516 -28.47 18.94 -6.16
C LEU A 516 -28.29 18.21 -4.81
N ALA A 517 -28.73 16.95 -4.70
CA ALA A 517 -28.44 16.10 -3.54
C ALA A 517 -26.97 15.66 -3.58
N GLY A 518 -26.22 15.85 -2.49
CA GLY A 518 -24.82 15.48 -2.45
C GLY A 518 -24.02 16.29 -1.44
N ILE A 519 -22.70 16.31 -1.60
CA ILE A 519 -21.77 16.86 -0.61
C ILE A 519 -21.32 18.24 -1.05
N SER A 520 -21.50 19.24 -0.21
CA SER A 520 -21.12 20.61 -0.53
C SER A 520 -20.25 21.25 0.55
N PHE A 521 -19.15 21.87 0.15
CA PHE A 521 -18.23 22.57 1.04
C PHE A 521 -18.61 24.04 1.14
N ASN A 522 -18.41 24.65 2.29
CA ASN A 522 -18.59 26.09 2.41
C ASN A 522 -17.42 26.81 1.73
N GLU A 523 -17.75 27.71 0.81
CA GLU A 523 -16.80 28.51 0.02
C GLU A 523 -15.74 29.21 0.87
N LYS A 524 -16.05 29.63 2.10
CA LYS A 524 -15.08 30.23 3.03
C LYS A 524 -13.89 29.30 3.28
N TRP A 525 -14.17 28.03 3.53
CA TRP A 525 -13.17 27.01 3.84
C TRP A 525 -12.63 26.34 2.57
N ALA A 526 -13.48 26.22 1.55
CA ALA A 526 -13.11 25.58 0.30
C ALA A 526 -11.99 26.31 -0.45
N LYS A 527 -11.91 27.64 -0.33
CA LYS A 527 -10.92 28.49 -1.01
C LYS A 527 -9.56 28.57 -0.32
N ASP A 528 -9.42 28.06 0.91
CA ASP A 528 -8.22 28.15 1.73
C ASP A 528 -7.96 26.81 2.43
N TYR A 529 -7.27 25.93 1.71
CA TYR A 529 -6.98 24.58 2.17
C TYR A 529 -6.20 24.56 3.50
N ASN A 530 -5.21 25.45 3.65
CA ASN A 530 -4.38 25.52 4.85
C ASN A 530 -5.16 26.04 6.06
N GLY A 531 -5.90 27.14 5.90
CA GLY A 531 -6.75 27.65 6.98
C GLY A 531 -7.85 26.66 7.40
N PHE A 532 -8.38 25.89 6.45
CA PHE A 532 -9.33 24.82 6.74
C PHE A 532 -8.67 23.70 7.57
N LYS A 533 -7.48 23.24 7.16
CA LYS A 533 -6.71 22.21 7.88
C LYS A 533 -6.33 22.64 9.29
N GLU A 534 -5.91 23.89 9.49
CA GLU A 534 -5.59 24.43 10.82
C GLU A 534 -6.81 24.44 11.74
N SER A 535 -7.98 24.81 11.21
CA SER A 535 -9.21 24.79 11.99
C SER A 535 -9.60 23.37 12.41
N LEU A 536 -9.48 22.39 11.52
CA LEU A 536 -9.76 20.98 11.82
C LEU A 536 -8.79 20.41 12.86
N LYS A 537 -7.50 20.79 12.80
CA LYS A 537 -6.52 20.43 13.84
C LYS A 537 -6.93 20.95 15.21
N SER A 538 -7.42 22.19 15.31
CA SER A 538 -7.93 22.74 16.56
C SER A 538 -9.16 21.98 17.06
N ASP A 539 -10.06 21.60 16.16
CA ASP A 539 -11.26 20.85 16.53
C ASP A 539 -10.94 19.47 17.06
N VAL A 540 -10.03 18.73 16.41
CA VAL A 540 -9.54 17.42 16.90
C VAL A 540 -8.80 17.58 18.22
N ALA A 541 -7.92 18.58 18.35
CA ALA A 541 -7.19 18.83 19.60
C ALA A 541 -8.14 19.16 20.76
N SER A 542 -9.25 19.84 20.48
CA SER A 542 -10.28 20.12 21.47
C SER A 542 -11.16 18.91 21.78
N GLY A 543 -11.13 17.83 20.99
CA GLY A 543 -12.08 16.70 21.07
C GLY A 543 -13.46 16.98 20.45
N PHE A 544 -13.57 18.01 19.62
CA PHE A 544 -14.81 18.31 18.89
C PHE A 544 -15.04 17.29 17.76
N HIS A 545 -13.99 16.96 17.02
CA HIS A 545 -13.94 15.89 16.01
C HIS A 545 -13.05 14.73 16.48
N PRO A 546 -13.22 13.52 15.92
CA PRO A 546 -12.47 12.35 16.35
C PRO A 546 -10.99 12.42 15.97
N ILE A 547 -10.19 11.59 16.63
CA ILE A 547 -8.77 11.44 16.33
C ILE A 547 -8.59 11.01 14.87
N GLY A 548 -7.68 11.68 14.15
CA GLY A 548 -7.41 11.43 12.73
C GLY A 548 -8.28 12.24 11.76
N ALA A 549 -9.26 13.00 12.24
CA ALA A 549 -10.12 13.85 11.42
C ALA A 549 -9.60 15.29 11.22
N ASP A 550 -8.28 15.48 11.23
CA ASP A 550 -7.60 16.79 11.25
C ASP A 550 -7.23 17.33 9.85
N ASN A 551 -7.90 16.83 8.81
CA ASN A 551 -7.65 17.14 7.40
C ASN A 551 -8.95 17.28 6.61
N PRO A 552 -9.02 18.10 5.54
CA PRO A 552 -10.26 18.33 4.80
C PRO A 552 -10.95 17.07 4.23
N ALA A 553 -10.20 15.99 3.94
CA ALA A 553 -10.76 14.68 3.61
C ALA A 553 -11.67 14.12 4.71
N SER A 554 -11.41 14.41 5.99
CA SER A 554 -12.27 13.96 7.10
C SER A 554 -13.68 14.47 7.00
N VAL A 555 -13.85 15.70 6.55
CA VAL A 555 -15.16 16.31 6.35
C VAL A 555 -15.88 15.62 5.19
N LEU A 556 -15.19 15.32 4.09
CA LEU A 556 -15.80 14.55 3.00
C LEU A 556 -16.25 13.16 3.45
N ILE A 557 -15.39 12.44 4.19
CA ILE A 557 -15.67 11.08 4.64
C ILE A 557 -16.83 11.08 5.66
N HIS A 558 -16.87 12.07 6.55
CA HIS A 558 -17.99 12.30 7.46
C HIS A 558 -19.32 12.45 6.68
N GLU A 559 -19.35 13.33 5.69
CA GLU A 559 -20.56 13.58 4.87
C GLU A 559 -20.95 12.35 4.02
N PHE A 560 -19.95 11.57 3.58
CA PHE A 560 -20.19 10.29 2.92
C PHE A 560 -20.74 9.24 3.91
N GLY A 561 -20.32 9.28 5.18
CA GLY A 561 -20.87 8.47 6.27
C GLY A 561 -22.37 8.66 6.43
N HIS A 562 -22.88 9.90 6.34
CA HIS A 562 -24.33 10.14 6.28
C HIS A 562 -24.98 9.48 5.05
N SER A 563 -24.32 9.51 3.89
CA SER A 563 -24.84 8.90 2.67
C SER A 563 -24.96 7.37 2.79
N ILE A 564 -23.95 6.72 3.40
CA ILE A 564 -24.01 5.29 3.75
C ILE A 564 -25.18 5.03 4.69
N ASP A 565 -25.32 5.84 5.73
CA ASP A 565 -26.35 5.63 6.75
C ASP A 565 -27.78 5.78 6.18
N TYR A 566 -28.01 6.75 5.30
CA TYR A 566 -29.28 6.86 4.56
C TYR A 566 -29.51 5.69 3.60
N PHE A 567 -28.46 5.18 2.96
CA PHE A 567 -28.55 4.03 2.08
C PHE A 567 -28.97 2.78 2.86
N LEU A 568 -28.30 2.48 3.98
CA LEU A 568 -28.60 1.35 4.85
C LEU A 568 -30.03 1.42 5.41
N ASP A 569 -30.50 2.62 5.74
CA ASP A 569 -31.87 2.87 6.19
C ASP A 569 -32.88 2.53 5.09
N LYS A 570 -32.63 3.03 3.87
CA LYS A 570 -33.46 2.80 2.70
C LYS A 570 -33.59 1.31 2.33
N ILE A 571 -32.53 0.53 2.49
CA ILE A 571 -32.55 -0.91 2.22
C ILE A 571 -33.01 -1.75 3.42
N GLY A 572 -33.36 -1.13 4.55
CA GLY A 572 -33.89 -1.80 5.73
C GLY A 572 -32.83 -2.54 6.57
N LEU A 573 -31.54 -2.25 6.38
CA LEU A 573 -30.45 -2.90 7.13
C LEU A 573 -29.90 -2.03 8.27
N ARG A 574 -30.21 -0.73 8.29
CA ARG A 574 -29.72 0.17 9.35
C ARG A 574 -30.12 -0.29 10.74
N ASP A 575 -31.40 -0.55 10.99
CA ASP A 575 -31.88 -0.90 12.34
C ASP A 575 -31.33 -2.25 12.81
N LYS A 576 -31.02 -3.16 11.87
CA LYS A 576 -30.42 -4.46 12.18
C LYS A 576 -28.96 -4.35 12.60
N TYR A 577 -28.17 -3.54 11.89
CA TYR A 577 -26.71 -3.51 12.06
C TYR A 577 -26.22 -2.30 12.85
N LEU A 578 -26.72 -1.11 12.52
CA LEU A 578 -26.30 0.15 13.15
C LEU A 578 -27.14 0.50 14.37
N GLY A 579 -28.44 0.17 14.38
CA GLY A 579 -29.35 0.46 15.49
C GLY A 579 -28.79 0.09 16.87
N PRO A 580 -28.40 -1.19 17.10
CA PRO A 580 -27.87 -1.62 18.40
C PRO A 580 -26.56 -0.93 18.78
N VAL A 581 -25.67 -0.72 17.80
CA VAL A 581 -24.36 -0.09 18.03
C VAL A 581 -24.51 1.38 18.40
N VAL A 582 -25.41 2.09 17.73
CA VAL A 582 -25.67 3.51 17.97
C VAL A 582 -26.41 3.73 19.28
N GLU A 583 -27.37 2.86 19.62
CA GLU A 583 -28.05 2.89 20.92
C GLU A 583 -27.06 2.66 22.07
N GLU A 584 -26.17 1.66 21.93
CA GLU A 584 -25.11 1.41 22.91
C GLU A 584 -24.14 2.60 23.03
N ALA A 585 -23.80 3.23 21.91
CA ALA A 585 -22.90 4.39 21.87
C ALA A 585 -23.50 5.60 22.56
N LEU A 586 -24.77 5.92 22.28
CA LEU A 586 -25.48 7.06 22.87
C LEU A 586 -25.75 6.87 24.37
N ALA A 587 -25.81 5.63 24.84
CA ALA A 587 -25.92 5.31 26.25
C ALA A 587 -24.58 5.41 27.01
N ASP A 588 -23.44 5.46 26.31
CA ASP A 588 -22.12 5.55 26.94
C ASP A 588 -21.80 7.01 27.32
N GLU A 589 -21.72 7.27 28.63
CA GLU A 589 -21.37 8.60 29.17
C GLU A 589 -19.99 9.10 28.67
N LYS A 590 -19.13 8.20 28.19
CA LYS A 590 -17.80 8.52 27.65
C LYS A 590 -17.78 8.69 26.14
N LEU A 591 -18.92 8.66 25.44
CA LEU A 591 -18.98 8.82 23.98
C LEU A 591 -18.22 10.07 23.48
N ALA A 592 -18.32 11.18 24.21
CA ALA A 592 -17.62 12.41 23.88
C ALA A 592 -16.08 12.28 23.91
N GLU A 593 -15.56 11.44 24.82
CA GLU A 593 -14.12 11.19 25.01
C GLU A 593 -13.62 10.06 24.10
N GLU A 594 -14.42 9.01 23.95
CA GLU A 594 -14.09 7.81 23.19
C GLU A 594 -14.32 7.95 21.68
N LEU A 595 -15.11 8.94 21.25
CA LEU A 595 -15.34 9.29 19.85
C LEU A 595 -15.16 10.80 19.62
N SER A 596 -16.18 11.62 19.84
CA SER A 596 -16.08 13.08 19.72
C SER A 596 -17.27 13.78 20.38
N ARG A 597 -17.12 15.05 20.78
CA ARG A 597 -18.27 15.86 21.22
C ARG A 597 -19.30 16.07 20.12
N TYR A 598 -18.90 16.08 18.85
CA TYR A 598 -19.84 16.25 17.74
C TYR A 598 -20.74 15.03 17.58
N ALA A 599 -20.21 13.82 17.81
CA ALA A 599 -20.97 12.57 17.76
C ALA A 599 -22.14 12.51 18.75
N THR A 600 -22.08 13.22 19.89
CA THR A 600 -23.15 13.18 20.90
C THR A 600 -24.40 13.95 20.50
N LYS A 601 -24.40 14.65 19.35
CA LYS A 601 -25.53 15.47 18.91
C LYS A 601 -26.78 14.67 18.54
N ASN A 602 -26.60 13.56 17.82
CA ASN A 602 -27.69 12.66 17.43
C ASN A 602 -27.12 11.34 16.87
N ASP A 603 -28.02 10.38 16.64
CA ASP A 603 -27.72 9.03 16.15
C ASP A 603 -26.97 9.01 14.80
N ARG A 604 -27.34 9.89 13.86
CA ARG A 604 -26.69 10.00 12.55
C ARG A 604 -25.26 10.56 12.65
N GLU A 605 -25.02 11.46 13.60
CA GLU A 605 -23.69 12.05 13.87
C GLU A 605 -22.74 11.04 14.50
N VAL A 606 -23.24 10.13 15.34
CA VAL A 606 -22.45 8.98 15.81
C VAL A 606 -21.92 8.19 14.64
N VAL A 607 -22.79 7.84 13.67
CA VAL A 607 -22.39 7.04 12.51
C VAL A 607 -21.36 7.78 11.64
N ALA A 608 -21.60 9.06 11.34
CA ALA A 608 -20.72 9.85 10.48
C ALA A 608 -19.33 10.08 11.10
N GLU A 609 -19.26 10.47 12.38
CA GLU A 609 -17.99 10.68 13.09
C GLU A 609 -17.23 9.36 13.28
N ALA A 610 -17.94 8.28 13.66
CA ALA A 610 -17.37 6.96 13.82
C ALA A 610 -16.83 6.40 12.50
N PHE A 611 -17.54 6.61 11.39
CA PHE A 611 -17.10 6.23 10.06
C PHE A 611 -15.87 7.04 9.61
N ALA A 612 -15.87 8.35 9.84
CA ALA A 612 -14.72 9.21 9.54
C ALA A 612 -13.47 8.72 10.29
N GLU A 613 -13.59 8.44 11.59
CA GLU A 613 -12.50 7.87 12.37
C GLU A 613 -12.11 6.47 11.87
N TYR A 614 -13.07 5.60 11.59
CA TYR A 614 -12.79 4.24 11.11
C TYR A 614 -11.94 4.22 9.84
N ARG A 615 -12.15 5.19 8.95
CA ARG A 615 -11.41 5.31 7.70
C ARG A 615 -10.08 6.05 7.84
N LEU A 616 -9.95 6.98 8.79
CA LEU A 616 -8.80 7.87 8.90
C LEU A 616 -7.84 7.55 10.04
N ASN A 617 -8.33 6.95 11.12
CA ASN A 617 -7.52 6.51 12.24
C ASN A 617 -7.00 5.09 11.94
N PRO A 618 -5.68 4.88 11.81
CA PRO A 618 -5.11 3.55 11.58
C PRO A 618 -5.42 2.54 12.69
N ASN A 619 -5.77 3.01 13.89
CA ASN A 619 -6.23 2.21 15.01
C ASN A 619 -7.58 2.76 15.50
N PRO A 620 -8.69 2.52 14.78
CA PRO A 620 -9.99 3.05 15.16
C PRO A 620 -10.34 2.67 16.60
N ARG A 621 -10.81 3.66 17.38
CA ARG A 621 -11.29 3.46 18.74
C ARG A 621 -12.55 2.61 18.76
N LYS A 622 -12.98 2.22 19.97
CA LYS A 622 -14.11 1.29 20.22
C LYS A 622 -15.33 1.59 19.34
N TRP A 623 -15.86 2.82 19.41
CA TRP A 623 -17.08 3.20 18.68
C TRP A 623 -16.87 3.29 17.17
N ALA A 624 -15.76 3.89 16.74
CA ALA A 624 -15.36 3.91 15.33
C ALA A 624 -15.28 2.50 14.72
N ARG A 625 -14.64 1.57 15.43
CA ARG A 625 -14.53 0.17 14.99
C ARG A 625 -15.89 -0.53 14.93
N LYS A 626 -16.70 -0.43 15.99
CA LYS A 626 -18.02 -1.08 16.03
C LYS A 626 -18.94 -0.60 14.90
N VAL A 627 -19.00 0.71 14.66
CA VAL A 627 -19.81 1.29 13.58
C VAL A 627 -19.26 0.89 12.21
N GLY A 628 -17.94 0.99 12.01
CA GLY A 628 -17.30 0.60 10.76
C GLY A 628 -17.55 -0.86 10.40
N GLU A 629 -17.34 -1.79 11.34
CA GLU A 629 -17.62 -3.22 11.15
C GLU A 629 -19.11 -3.47 10.90
N ALA A 630 -20.02 -2.76 11.58
CA ALA A 630 -21.45 -2.87 11.34
C ALA A 630 -21.86 -2.43 9.93
N ILE A 631 -21.25 -1.37 9.39
CA ILE A 631 -21.45 -0.93 7.99
C ILE A 631 -20.97 -2.01 7.02
N GLU A 632 -19.76 -2.55 7.21
CA GLU A 632 -19.21 -3.57 6.32
C GLU A 632 -20.08 -4.84 6.32
N ASN A 633 -20.51 -5.31 7.50
CA ASN A 633 -21.38 -6.47 7.64
C ASN A 633 -22.77 -6.26 6.99
N ALA A 634 -23.35 -5.05 7.13
CA ALA A 634 -24.61 -4.72 6.48
C ALA A 634 -24.50 -4.74 4.95
N LEU A 635 -23.39 -4.22 4.42
CA LEU A 635 -23.14 -4.20 2.99
C LEU A 635 -22.76 -5.58 2.44
N GLU A 636 -22.10 -6.43 3.22
CA GLU A 636 -21.85 -7.82 2.87
C GLU A 636 -23.17 -8.58 2.69
N GLU A 637 -24.09 -8.50 3.65
CA GLU A 637 -25.43 -9.11 3.52
C GLU A 637 -26.18 -8.58 2.29
N TYR A 638 -26.12 -7.26 2.05
CA TYR A 638 -26.74 -6.67 0.88
C TYR A 638 -26.16 -7.20 -0.45
N ARG A 639 -24.84 -7.47 -0.48
CA ARG A 639 -24.14 -8.00 -1.66
C ARG A 639 -24.41 -9.49 -1.87
N GLU A 640 -24.57 -10.27 -0.80
CA GLU A 640 -24.90 -11.70 -0.87
C GLU A 640 -26.35 -11.97 -1.28
N GLY A 641 -27.27 -11.07 -0.94
CA GLY A 641 -28.69 -11.16 -1.33
C GLY A 641 -29.02 -10.68 -2.76
N ARG A 642 -28.02 -10.34 -3.58
CA ARG A 642 -28.17 -9.76 -4.92
C ARG A 642 -27.87 -10.72 -6.06
#